data_AF-A0A936IBM5-F1
#
_entry.id   AF-A0A936IBM5-F1
#
_cell.length_a   1.000
_cell.length_b   1.000
_cell.length_c   1.000
_cell.angle_alpha   90.00
_cell.angle_beta   90.00
_cell.angle_gamma   90.00
#
_symmetry.space_group_name_H-M   'P 1'
#
loop_
_entity.id
_entity.type
_entity.pdbx_description
1 polymer ?
#
loop_
_entity_poly.entity_id
_entity_poly.type
_entity_poly.pdbx_seq_one_letter_code
_entity_poly.pdbx_strand_id
1 'polypeptide(L)'
;MAGNQTHGYDMVIEVSSQSLQNLLSAVFDNDGFLASLLPSSLGNLLGFGVSLSFDRPAGVPASITNPIQLLIDLNLALGLSGTLDLVVGMDVNRDDANLDVVILDFPNKLHRCDLIVTGLPTVVTNAAANVIRNGLENNAIPIMPVPVNRSSSNTLDITRADVKVIDDSTATNNDALGIILTFGGGAAGNLNDFTRAFAREGAGAAVAINFSWICRNISPRIEQGIGIPAGSFAGCSFNGEHEIRDGVKLTSMSIRPADDFIQLSGTVTKSGTCYDASGTFSARIMVAIVAGELRVSFETDNPDIDISIPWYCYLGAAVLGALLGGVIFGVLGAIVGGVIVPLLIYIAESVLESTIENVTQEVTDAINSIEDINVRLVGVENILDTAFIDDMTVGYNMYPKEYWPVKAEGTVRLKPGDYLDFDNGIVKHENFGGADIKLTGEAQSRKIEILCGTSCSVGGISKAFQYIRRYDLLMRNYGILGELPLHHFAQYIPLPFIQDDYYETKIIYAYKTSDGAFGFFQVSSINDTDFVLRYKTYKTSVHRLDILGSFKCRSFELDKSKLKLESISFTDAKMINSHLKNHLNDFQNVRVNNPEVEKLKLIRSPLQASRQVQESNTAKDDAQILKYNRVVGNWKGIYFQDRELKTGIFKAKITGNVKVNICTWIVDQNVLGQNAEGKIKIKNQDFNYTTKDQTLSLSSKSAADIEVPIKILIVFENGETDQLIRCVSYSNKCRIVKRVTPKFEEFLNEFDKNFGVVMLR
;
A
#
# COMPACT_ATOMS: atom_id res chain seq x y z
N MET A 1 29.61 25.69 -0.06
CA MET A 1 30.63 24.98 0.74
C MET A 1 29.95 23.72 1.21
N ALA A 2 30.52 22.58 0.83
CA ALA A 2 30.07 21.26 1.23
C ALA A 2 29.87 21.17 2.75
N GLY A 3 28.71 20.68 3.21
CA GLY A 3 28.44 20.38 4.63
C GLY A 3 27.90 21.51 5.51
N ASN A 4 27.46 22.63 4.93
CA ASN A 4 26.82 23.73 5.68
C ASN A 4 25.31 23.56 5.87
N GLN A 5 24.67 22.60 5.19
CA GLN A 5 23.23 22.34 5.19
C GLN A 5 22.72 21.94 6.57
N THR A 6 23.58 21.33 7.38
CA THR A 6 23.23 20.95 8.75
C THR A 6 23.31 22.11 9.73
N HIS A 7 23.85 23.26 9.33
CA HIS A 7 24.01 24.46 10.18
C HIS A 7 24.63 24.16 11.54
N GLY A 8 25.62 23.26 11.57
CA GLY A 8 26.36 22.86 12.76
C GLY A 8 25.74 21.72 13.57
N TYR A 9 24.52 21.28 13.24
CA TYR A 9 23.94 20.06 13.83
C TYR A 9 24.58 18.80 13.25
N ASP A 10 24.47 17.66 13.93
CA ASP A 10 25.12 16.42 13.51
C ASP A 10 24.39 15.74 12.34
N MET A 11 23.05 15.79 12.35
CA MET A 11 22.22 15.24 11.29
C MET A 11 20.92 16.04 11.17
N VAL A 12 20.45 16.26 9.94
CA VAL A 12 19.18 16.92 9.66
C VAL A 12 18.39 16.08 8.69
N ILE A 13 17.12 15.84 9.01
CA ILE A 13 16.16 15.15 8.17
C ILE A 13 15.13 16.16 7.71
N GLU A 14 15.08 16.45 6.42
CA GLU A 14 14.06 17.32 5.84
C GLU A 14 12.96 16.49 5.19
N VAL A 15 11.72 16.76 5.56
CA VAL A 15 10.53 16.08 5.04
C VAL A 15 9.73 17.08 4.23
N SER A 16 9.43 16.72 2.97
CA SER A 16 8.60 17.56 2.10
C SER A 16 7.17 17.70 2.62
N SER A 17 6.51 18.79 2.22
CA SER A 17 5.10 19.05 2.53
C SER A 17 4.19 17.87 2.18
N GLN A 18 4.40 17.28 0.99
CA GLN A 18 3.63 16.14 0.49
C GLN A 18 3.80 14.88 1.37
N SER A 19 5.01 14.61 1.87
CA SER A 19 5.26 13.47 2.76
C SER A 19 4.62 13.67 4.13
N LEU A 20 4.72 14.88 4.70
CA LEU A 20 4.05 15.17 5.97
C LEU A 20 2.52 15.15 5.82
N GLN A 21 1.98 15.67 4.71
CA GLN A 21 0.56 15.59 4.38
C GLN A 21 0.07 14.14 4.35
N ASN A 22 0.84 13.23 3.74
CA ASN A 22 0.52 11.80 3.69
C ASN A 22 0.49 11.19 5.10
N LEU A 23 1.46 11.53 5.95
CA LEU A 23 1.52 11.07 7.35
C LEU A 23 0.32 11.58 8.16
N LEU A 24 0.01 12.87 8.06
CA LEU A 24 -1.13 13.48 8.74
C LEU A 24 -2.46 12.93 8.24
N SER A 25 -2.60 12.71 6.94
CA SER A 25 -3.78 12.07 6.36
C SER A 25 -4.00 10.69 6.97
N ALA A 26 -2.94 9.91 7.17
CA ALA A 26 -3.02 8.62 7.83
C ALA A 26 -3.44 8.73 9.31
N VAL A 27 -2.93 9.73 10.03
CA VAL A 27 -3.30 9.98 11.44
C VAL A 27 -4.76 10.41 11.58
N PHE A 28 -5.22 11.39 10.81
CA PHE A 28 -6.61 11.87 10.85
C PHE A 28 -7.61 10.76 10.49
N ASP A 29 -7.21 9.82 9.64
CA ASP A 29 -8.01 8.65 9.27
C ASP A 29 -8.01 7.56 10.35
N ASN A 30 -7.02 7.54 11.26
CA ASN A 30 -6.92 6.49 12.26
C ASN A 30 -8.02 6.64 13.32
N ASP A 31 -8.75 5.56 13.58
CA ASP A 31 -9.82 5.47 14.58
C ASP A 31 -10.91 6.55 14.50
N GLY A 32 -11.06 7.19 13.33
CA GLY A 32 -12.04 8.26 13.14
C GLY A 32 -11.75 9.51 13.97
N PHE A 33 -10.49 9.79 14.33
CA PHE A 33 -10.11 10.96 15.12
C PHE A 33 -10.74 12.25 14.59
N LEU A 34 -10.62 12.53 13.29
CA LEU A 34 -11.22 13.72 12.68
C LEU A 34 -12.76 13.72 12.79
N ALA A 35 -13.39 12.56 12.58
CA ALA A 35 -14.84 12.42 12.75
C ALA A 35 -15.28 12.66 14.21
N SER A 36 -14.47 12.26 15.18
CA SER A 36 -14.74 12.47 16.61
C SER A 36 -14.70 13.94 17.04
N LEU A 37 -13.95 14.77 16.30
CA LEU A 37 -13.87 16.22 16.54
C LEU A 37 -15.06 16.99 15.98
N LEU A 38 -15.76 16.43 15.00
CA LEU A 38 -16.87 17.11 14.33
C LEU A 38 -18.15 17.01 15.17
N PRO A 39 -18.81 18.14 15.47
CA PRO A 39 -20.08 18.09 16.18
C PRO A 39 -21.16 17.46 15.31
N SER A 40 -22.08 16.73 15.95
CA SER A 40 -23.20 16.05 15.29
C SER A 40 -24.11 17.00 14.47
N SER A 41 -24.08 18.31 14.75
CA SER A 41 -24.79 19.34 13.99
C SER A 41 -24.32 19.50 12.54
N LEU A 42 -23.10 19.07 12.21
CA LEU A 42 -22.58 19.08 10.84
C LEU A 42 -22.94 17.82 10.06
N GLY A 43 -23.56 16.84 10.70
CA GLY A 43 -23.74 15.50 10.15
C GLY A 43 -22.45 14.70 10.17
N ASN A 44 -22.49 13.52 9.54
CA ASN A 44 -21.39 12.57 9.61
C ASN A 44 -20.34 12.86 8.53
N LEU A 45 -19.07 12.67 8.89
CA LEU A 45 -17.96 12.73 7.95
C LEU A 45 -18.00 11.49 7.04
N LEU A 46 -18.15 11.71 5.74
CA LEU A 46 -18.14 10.66 4.72
C LEU A 46 -16.76 10.47 4.08
N GLY A 47 -15.93 11.51 4.12
CA GLY A 47 -14.57 11.51 3.61
C GLY A 47 -13.89 12.84 3.90
N PHE A 48 -12.56 12.84 3.86
CA PHE A 48 -11.78 14.06 4.07
C PHE A 48 -10.49 14.05 3.23
N GLY A 49 -10.04 15.24 2.87
CA GLY A 49 -8.75 15.48 2.22
C GLY A 49 -7.93 16.41 3.08
N VAL A 50 -6.61 16.21 3.15
CA VAL A 50 -5.71 17.10 3.87
C VAL A 50 -4.76 17.72 2.85
N SER A 51 -4.62 19.04 2.91
CA SER A 51 -3.57 19.79 2.24
C SER A 51 -2.74 20.51 3.30
N LEU A 52 -1.43 20.55 3.09
CA LEU A 52 -0.49 21.13 4.04
C LEU A 52 0.39 22.18 3.34
N SER A 53 0.65 23.29 4.04
CA SER A 53 1.57 24.35 3.62
C SER A 53 2.58 24.63 4.72
N PHE A 54 3.85 24.76 4.35
CA PHE A 54 4.91 25.25 5.25
C PHE A 54 5.18 26.75 5.09
N ASP A 55 4.78 27.34 3.96
CA ASP A 55 4.65 28.78 3.79
C ASP A 55 4.01 29.42 5.03
N ARG A 56 4.62 30.50 5.50
CA ARG A 56 4.10 31.21 6.66
C ARG A 56 2.66 31.69 6.39
N PRO A 57 1.67 31.23 7.17
CA PRO A 57 0.28 31.55 6.86
C PRO A 57 -0.02 33.04 7.05
N ALA A 58 -0.83 33.60 6.16
CA ALA A 58 -1.18 35.01 6.20
C ALA A 58 -1.81 35.40 7.55
N GLY A 59 -1.35 36.50 8.16
CA GLY A 59 -1.87 37.01 9.44
C GLY A 59 -1.28 36.36 10.69
N VAL A 60 -0.31 35.45 10.57
CA VAL A 60 0.42 34.88 11.71
C VAL A 60 1.60 35.78 12.11
N PRO A 61 1.70 36.25 13.37
CA PRO A 61 2.80 37.12 13.82
C PRO A 61 4.18 36.48 13.62
N ALA A 62 5.20 37.30 13.31
CA ALA A 62 6.59 36.87 13.09
C ALA A 62 7.21 36.11 14.28
N SER A 63 6.73 36.37 15.51
CA SER A 63 7.19 35.73 16.74
C SER A 63 6.76 34.27 16.89
N ILE A 64 5.73 33.83 16.14
CA ILE A 64 5.30 32.43 16.15
C ILE A 64 6.36 31.59 15.46
N THR A 65 6.82 30.54 16.14
CA THR A 65 7.82 29.61 15.62
C THR A 65 7.13 28.40 14.99
N ASN A 66 7.70 27.91 13.89
CA ASN A 66 7.28 26.70 13.20
C ASN A 66 5.76 26.61 12.90
N PRO A 67 5.10 27.67 12.41
CA PRO A 67 3.69 27.58 12.04
C PRO A 67 3.53 26.71 10.79
N ILE A 68 2.49 25.89 10.76
CA ILE A 68 2.04 25.22 9.54
C ILE A 68 0.56 25.52 9.32
N GLN A 69 0.12 25.48 8.06
CA GLN A 69 -1.30 25.54 7.72
C GLN A 69 -1.79 24.17 7.25
N LEU A 70 -2.89 23.72 7.83
CA LEU A 70 -3.61 22.53 7.42
C LEU A 70 -4.98 22.97 6.87
N LEU A 71 -5.22 22.66 5.61
CA LEU A 71 -6.54 22.80 5.00
C LEU A 71 -7.14 21.40 4.89
N ILE A 72 -8.20 21.16 5.65
CA ILE A 72 -8.89 19.87 5.67
C ILE A 72 -10.22 20.04 4.94
N ASP A 73 -10.32 19.49 3.74
CA ASP A 73 -11.56 19.40 3.00
C ASP A 73 -12.43 18.29 3.57
N LEU A 74 -13.69 18.60 3.83
CA LEU A 74 -14.66 17.74 4.48
C LEU A 74 -15.79 17.42 3.50
N ASN A 75 -16.04 16.13 3.30
CA ASN A 75 -17.25 15.63 2.66
C ASN A 75 -18.20 15.11 3.74
N LEU A 76 -19.34 15.78 3.89
CA LEU A 76 -20.30 15.53 4.95
C LEU A 76 -21.59 14.90 4.40
N ALA A 77 -22.33 14.24 5.27
CA ALA A 77 -23.64 13.68 4.94
C ALA A 77 -24.59 14.75 4.36
N LEU A 78 -25.62 14.30 3.62
CA LEU A 78 -26.62 15.15 2.96
C LEU A 78 -26.06 16.03 1.82
N GLY A 79 -24.87 15.70 1.30
CA GLY A 79 -24.26 16.43 0.18
C GLY A 79 -23.65 17.77 0.58
N LEU A 80 -23.36 17.96 1.87
CA LEU A 80 -22.66 19.14 2.37
C LEU A 80 -21.14 18.95 2.18
N SER A 81 -20.46 20.04 1.86
CA SER A 81 -19.00 20.08 1.80
C SER A 81 -18.48 21.30 2.56
N GLY A 82 -17.32 21.15 3.19
CA GLY A 82 -16.69 22.23 3.93
C GLY A 82 -15.18 22.14 3.93
N THR A 83 -14.55 23.19 4.46
CA THR A 83 -13.11 23.27 4.66
C THR A 83 -12.85 23.74 6.07
N LEU A 84 -12.01 23.00 6.79
CA LEU A 84 -11.48 23.35 8.10
C LEU A 84 -10.05 23.87 7.90
N ASP A 85 -9.83 25.16 8.21
CA ASP A 85 -8.54 25.83 8.16
C ASP A 85 -7.93 25.87 9.57
N LEU A 86 -6.83 25.14 9.76
CA LEU A 86 -6.08 25.11 11.00
C LEU A 86 -4.71 25.74 10.78
N VAL A 87 -4.31 26.64 11.68
CA VAL A 87 -2.93 27.10 11.78
C VAL A 87 -2.41 26.67 13.14
N VAL A 88 -1.42 25.78 13.14
CA VAL A 88 -0.86 25.17 14.34
C VAL A 88 0.66 25.18 14.29
N GLY A 89 1.31 25.36 15.44
CA GLY A 89 2.76 25.28 15.56
C GLY A 89 3.25 23.84 15.76
N MET A 90 4.38 23.51 15.13
CA MET A 90 5.12 22.29 15.45
C MET A 90 6.07 22.52 16.63
N ASP A 91 6.23 21.49 17.46
CA ASP A 91 7.18 21.50 18.57
C ASP A 91 7.75 20.10 18.83
N VAL A 92 8.69 20.01 19.77
CA VAL A 92 9.20 18.75 20.31
C VAL A 92 8.76 18.64 21.76
N ASN A 93 7.88 17.68 22.05
CA ASN A 93 7.58 17.27 23.42
C ASN A 93 8.80 16.55 24.00
N ARG A 94 9.23 16.99 25.19
CA ARG A 94 10.40 16.46 25.92
C ARG A 94 10.05 16.06 27.35
N ASP A 95 8.78 15.80 27.61
CA ASP A 95 8.27 15.44 28.94
C ASP A 95 8.84 14.09 29.40
N ASP A 96 9.19 13.20 28.46
CA ASP A 96 9.92 11.97 28.72
C ASP A 96 11.45 12.20 28.69
N ALA A 97 12.14 11.65 29.69
CA ALA A 97 13.58 11.77 29.81
C ALA A 97 14.34 11.05 28.68
N ASN A 98 13.76 9.99 28.11
CA ASN A 98 14.40 9.11 27.12
C ASN A 98 13.78 9.21 25.72
N LEU A 99 12.85 10.15 25.52
CA LEU A 99 12.13 10.30 24.27
C LEU A 99 11.88 11.78 23.97
N ASP A 100 12.28 12.21 22.78
CA ASP A 100 11.82 13.46 22.18
C ASP A 100 10.75 13.10 21.15
N VAL A 101 9.60 13.78 21.15
CA VAL A 101 8.53 13.53 20.18
C VAL A 101 8.21 14.79 19.42
N VAL A 102 8.44 14.80 18.11
CA VAL A 102 7.96 15.87 17.23
C VAL A 102 6.44 15.79 17.20
N ILE A 103 5.78 16.90 17.54
CA ILE A 103 4.32 16.99 17.66
C ILE A 103 3.76 18.16 16.85
N LEU A 104 2.51 18.02 16.42
CA LEU A 104 1.62 19.16 16.23
C LEU A 104 1.01 19.54 17.57
N ASP A 105 1.37 20.71 18.07
CA ASP A 105 1.01 21.16 19.42
C ASP A 105 -0.27 22.00 19.39
N PHE A 106 -1.42 21.34 19.28
CA PHE A 106 -2.70 22.02 19.40
C PHE A 106 -2.94 22.66 20.78
N PRO A 107 -2.58 22.03 21.92
CA PRO A 107 -2.80 22.61 23.25
C PRO A 107 -2.14 23.98 23.45
N ASN A 108 -0.90 24.16 23.00
CA ASN A 108 -0.16 25.41 23.27
C ASN A 108 0.05 26.30 22.04
N LYS A 109 -0.11 25.76 20.82
CA LYS A 109 0.22 26.45 19.56
C LYS A 109 -0.88 26.39 18.50
N LEU A 110 -2.14 26.21 18.87
CA LEU A 110 -3.26 26.42 17.95
C LEU A 110 -3.56 27.92 17.79
N HIS A 111 -3.27 28.47 16.62
CA HIS A 111 -3.41 29.90 16.33
C HIS A 111 -4.67 30.24 15.52
N ARG A 112 -5.15 29.32 14.71
CA ARG A 112 -6.39 29.45 13.93
C ARG A 112 -7.10 28.12 13.85
N CYS A 113 -8.43 28.18 13.95
CA CYS A 113 -9.30 27.05 13.69
C CYS A 113 -10.62 27.63 13.18
N ASP A 114 -10.77 27.66 11.87
CA ASP A 114 -11.91 28.24 11.16
C ASP A 114 -12.58 27.17 10.31
N LEU A 115 -13.91 27.14 10.32
CA LEU A 115 -14.69 26.18 9.56
C LEU A 115 -15.65 26.91 8.63
N ILE A 116 -15.63 26.51 7.36
CA ILE A 116 -16.60 26.95 6.36
C ILE A 116 -17.32 25.70 5.84
N VAL A 117 -18.65 25.69 5.89
CA VAL A 117 -19.47 24.62 5.31
C VAL A 117 -20.49 25.24 4.37
N THR A 118 -20.49 24.77 3.13
CA THR A 118 -21.39 25.26 2.08
C THR A 118 -22.83 24.97 2.47
N GLY A 119 -23.68 25.99 2.45
CA GLY A 119 -25.11 25.85 2.77
C GLY A 119 -25.46 25.97 4.26
N LEU A 120 -24.48 26.15 5.16
CA LEU A 120 -24.74 26.41 6.58
C LEU A 120 -24.50 27.89 6.94
N PRO A 121 -25.28 28.48 7.87
CA PRO A 121 -25.04 29.83 8.36
C PRO A 121 -23.72 29.94 9.12
N THR A 122 -23.02 31.08 8.99
CA THR A 122 -21.72 31.34 9.64
C THR A 122 -21.76 31.17 11.17
N VAL A 123 -22.90 31.48 11.81
CA VAL A 123 -23.06 31.28 13.27
C VAL A 123 -22.95 29.80 13.65
N VAL A 124 -23.48 28.90 12.82
CA VAL A 124 -23.42 27.45 13.03
C VAL A 124 -21.99 26.95 12.81
N THR A 125 -21.34 27.40 11.74
CA THR A 125 -19.96 26.96 11.44
C THR A 125 -18.96 27.50 12.47
N ASN A 126 -19.14 28.72 12.97
CA ASN A 126 -18.32 29.27 14.06
C ASN A 126 -18.51 28.50 15.38
N ALA A 127 -19.75 28.15 15.73
CA ALA A 127 -20.00 27.33 16.91
C ALA A 127 -19.35 25.95 16.77
N ALA A 128 -19.41 25.34 15.59
CA ALA A 128 -18.77 24.07 15.32
C ALA A 128 -17.23 24.16 15.33
N ALA A 129 -16.64 25.22 14.77
CA ALA A 129 -15.21 25.49 14.84
C ALA A 129 -14.72 25.59 16.29
N ASN A 130 -15.50 26.20 17.19
CA ASN A 130 -15.17 26.25 18.62
C ASN A 130 -15.21 24.86 19.29
N VAL A 131 -16.16 23.99 18.91
CA VAL A 131 -16.19 22.61 19.41
C VAL A 131 -14.95 21.84 18.94
N ILE A 132 -14.61 21.96 17.65
CA ILE A 132 -13.40 21.34 17.07
C ILE A 132 -12.16 21.85 17.80
N ARG A 133 -12.05 23.17 17.99
CA ARG A 133 -10.95 23.81 18.73
C ARG A 133 -10.80 23.23 20.13
N ASN A 134 -11.88 23.18 20.91
CA ASN A 134 -11.84 22.62 22.27
C ASN A 134 -11.46 21.13 22.28
N GLY A 135 -11.86 20.37 21.25
CA GLY A 135 -11.44 18.97 21.07
C GLY A 135 -9.95 18.84 20.78
N LEU A 136 -9.41 19.74 19.93
CA LEU A 136 -7.99 19.78 19.58
C LEU A 136 -7.11 20.27 20.73
N GLU A 137 -7.55 21.25 21.52
CA GLU A 137 -6.78 21.83 22.64
C GLU A 137 -6.37 20.82 23.71
N ASN A 138 -6.97 19.62 23.73
CA ASN A 138 -6.61 18.55 24.66
C ASN A 138 -5.70 17.47 24.04
N ASN A 139 -5.33 17.59 22.77
CA ASN A 139 -4.65 16.54 22.03
C ASN A 139 -3.49 17.12 21.21
N ALA A 140 -2.27 16.66 21.47
CA ALA A 140 -1.16 16.83 20.53
C ALA A 140 -1.11 15.64 19.57
N ILE A 141 -0.80 15.87 18.30
CA ILE A 141 -0.60 14.76 17.35
C ILE A 141 0.90 14.42 17.31
N PRO A 142 1.31 13.22 17.77
CA PRO A 142 2.69 12.76 17.60
C PRO A 142 2.97 12.46 16.13
N ILE A 143 4.03 13.05 15.62
CA ILE A 143 4.48 12.89 14.23
C ILE A 143 5.65 11.92 14.17
N MET A 144 6.67 12.17 15.00
CA MET A 144 7.90 11.39 14.96
C MET A 144 8.50 11.26 16.36
N PRO A 145 8.46 10.06 16.97
CA PRO A 145 9.18 9.80 18.19
C PRO A 145 10.66 9.51 17.88
N VAL A 146 11.56 10.13 18.64
CA VAL A 146 13.01 10.01 18.54
C VAL A 146 13.55 9.57 19.90
N PRO A 147 14.07 8.34 20.03
CA PRO A 147 14.73 7.90 21.25
C PRO A 147 15.93 8.79 21.56
N VAL A 148 16.06 9.23 22.82
CA VAL A 148 17.18 10.08 23.25
C VAL A 148 17.84 9.54 24.51
N ASN A 149 19.16 9.70 24.61
CA ASN A 149 19.95 9.48 25.80
C ASN A 149 20.71 10.77 26.12
N ARG A 150 20.05 11.69 26.84
CA ARG A 150 20.48 13.09 27.01
C ARG A 150 21.85 13.26 27.65
N SER A 151 22.29 12.29 28.46
CA SER A 151 23.59 12.32 29.15
C SER A 151 24.68 11.55 28.44
N SER A 152 24.39 10.91 27.30
CA SER A 152 25.38 10.09 26.62
C SER A 152 26.46 10.95 25.97
N SER A 153 27.71 10.50 26.10
CA SER A 153 28.83 10.97 25.29
C SER A 153 29.09 10.06 24.09
N ASN A 154 28.31 8.98 23.91
CA ASN A 154 28.45 8.07 22.77
C ASN A 154 27.99 8.79 21.49
N THR A 155 28.84 8.77 20.46
CA THR A 155 28.60 9.46 19.18
C THR A 155 27.45 8.87 18.38
N LEU A 156 26.98 7.67 18.72
CA LEU A 156 25.83 7.00 18.11
C LEU A 156 24.51 7.22 18.88
N ASP A 157 24.58 7.72 20.11
CA ASP A 157 23.38 8.01 20.90
C ASP A 157 22.88 9.41 20.57
N ILE A 158 21.61 9.52 20.15
CA ILE A 158 20.94 10.82 19.98
C ILE A 158 20.74 11.42 21.38
N THR A 159 21.20 12.64 21.61
CA THR A 159 21.03 13.34 22.89
C THR A 159 19.87 14.31 22.87
N ARG A 160 19.48 14.79 21.67
CA ARG A 160 18.42 15.77 21.47
C ARG A 160 17.89 15.74 20.04
N ALA A 161 16.58 15.89 19.89
CA ALA A 161 15.93 16.25 18.64
C ALA A 161 15.34 17.67 18.74
N ASP A 162 15.38 18.41 17.64
CA ASP A 162 14.74 19.71 17.44
C ASP A 162 13.91 19.69 16.15
N VAL A 163 13.03 20.68 15.99
CA VAL A 163 12.17 20.81 14.80
C VAL A 163 12.20 22.23 14.26
N LYS A 164 12.21 22.35 12.94
CA LYS A 164 12.16 23.62 12.22
C LYS A 164 11.28 23.50 10.99
N VAL A 165 10.30 24.39 10.87
CA VAL A 165 9.61 24.59 9.57
C VAL A 165 10.46 25.55 8.75
N ILE A 166 10.80 25.13 7.54
CA ILE A 166 11.63 25.85 6.58
C ILE A 166 10.70 26.33 5.47
N ASP A 167 10.45 27.64 5.48
CA ASP A 167 9.72 28.38 4.45
C ASP A 167 10.78 28.87 3.44
N ASP A 168 10.92 28.15 2.33
CA ASP A 168 11.91 28.44 1.30
C ASP A 168 11.31 29.38 0.24
N SER A 169 11.22 30.66 0.59
CA SER A 169 10.75 31.73 -0.30
C SER A 169 11.55 31.98 -1.60
N THR A 170 12.45 31.08 -2.01
CA THR A 170 13.14 31.14 -3.30
C THR A 170 12.22 30.73 -4.46
N ALA A 171 12.67 30.93 -5.71
CA ALA A 171 11.88 30.61 -6.90
C ALA A 171 11.54 29.11 -7.04
N THR A 172 12.25 28.23 -6.34
CA THR A 172 12.00 26.79 -6.31
C THR A 172 10.96 26.37 -5.27
N ASN A 173 10.67 27.21 -4.27
CA ASN A 173 9.73 26.96 -3.17
C ASN A 173 9.84 25.55 -2.55
N ASN A 174 11.07 25.12 -2.22
CA ASN A 174 11.27 23.82 -1.60
C ASN A 174 10.98 23.92 -0.10
N ASP A 175 9.71 23.95 0.24
CA ASP A 175 9.25 23.98 1.61
C ASP A 175 9.48 22.63 2.32
N ALA A 176 9.99 22.66 3.56
CA ALA A 176 10.31 21.44 4.29
C ALA A 176 10.13 21.54 5.81
N LEU A 177 9.91 20.38 6.43
CA LEU A 177 10.04 20.18 7.87
C LEU A 177 11.43 19.59 8.16
N GLY A 178 12.30 20.38 8.80
CA GLY A 178 13.57 19.91 9.35
C GLY A 178 13.40 19.27 10.72
N ILE A 179 13.81 18.01 10.85
CA ILE A 179 13.97 17.26 12.08
C ILE A 179 15.46 17.13 12.34
N ILE A 180 15.91 17.74 13.41
CA ILE A 180 17.32 18.10 13.59
C ILE A 180 17.85 17.34 14.79
N LEU A 181 18.91 16.56 14.59
CA LEU A 181 19.44 15.63 15.58
C LEU A 181 20.82 16.07 16.06
N THR A 182 21.01 16.00 17.38
CA THR A 182 22.31 16.15 18.05
C THR A 182 22.68 14.80 18.68
N PHE A 183 23.91 14.36 18.49
CA PHE A 183 24.43 13.12 19.04
C PHE A 183 25.42 13.38 20.18
N GLY A 184 25.78 12.34 20.94
CA GLY A 184 26.77 12.44 22.00
C GLY A 184 28.10 13.01 21.50
N GLY A 185 28.69 13.90 22.30
CA GLY A 185 29.92 14.64 21.94
C GLY A 185 29.74 15.71 20.87
N GLY A 186 28.52 15.91 20.34
CA GLY A 186 28.16 17.03 19.46
C GLY A 186 27.59 18.23 20.24
N ALA A 187 27.42 19.35 19.55
CA ALA A 187 26.76 20.54 20.07
C ALA A 187 25.57 20.90 19.17
N ALA A 188 24.51 21.47 19.77
CA ALA A 188 23.41 22.01 18.99
C ALA A 188 23.90 23.23 18.19
N GLY A 189 23.61 23.23 16.89
CA GLY A 189 23.84 24.38 16.01
C GLY A 189 22.82 25.52 16.24
N ASN A 190 22.56 26.31 15.20
CA ASN A 190 21.58 27.41 15.25
C ASN A 190 20.38 27.14 14.34
N LEU A 191 19.21 26.88 14.95
CA LEU A 191 17.95 26.63 14.23
C LEU A 191 17.52 27.76 13.29
N ASN A 192 18.00 29.00 13.50
CA ASN A 192 17.60 30.14 12.69
C ASN A 192 18.32 30.21 11.33
N ASP A 193 19.38 29.42 11.14
CA ASP A 193 20.15 29.45 9.89
C ASP A 193 19.48 28.62 8.77
N PHE A 194 18.56 27.72 9.13
CA PHE A 194 17.69 26.97 8.21
C PHE A 194 16.67 27.90 7.54
N THR A 195 17.07 28.45 6.41
CA THR A 195 16.27 29.40 5.59
C THR A 195 16.00 28.90 4.18
N ARG A 196 16.57 27.74 3.81
CA ARG A 196 16.39 27.05 2.53
C ARG A 196 16.40 25.56 2.79
N ALA A 197 15.52 24.82 2.13
CA ALA A 197 15.55 23.36 2.21
C ALA A 197 16.49 22.78 1.15
N PHE A 198 17.06 21.63 1.46
CA PHE A 198 17.74 20.74 0.53
C PHE A 198 16.83 19.58 0.07
N ALA A 199 15.76 19.26 0.80
CA ALA A 199 14.73 18.35 0.31
C ALA A 199 13.99 18.97 -0.88
N ARG A 200 13.96 18.26 -2.01
CA ARG A 200 13.25 18.71 -3.21
C ARG A 200 11.76 18.39 -3.09
N GLU A 201 10.91 19.31 -3.56
CA GLU A 201 9.48 19.03 -3.68
C GLU A 201 9.24 17.78 -4.57
N GLY A 202 8.47 16.82 -4.08
CA GLY A 202 8.21 15.54 -4.76
C GLY A 202 9.25 14.42 -4.52
N ALA A 203 10.42 14.71 -3.92
CA ALA A 203 11.43 13.70 -3.58
C ALA A 203 11.17 12.97 -2.24
N GLY A 204 10.10 13.34 -1.53
CA GLY A 204 9.69 12.72 -0.27
C GLY A 204 10.41 13.31 0.94
N ALA A 205 11.65 12.88 1.18
CA ALA A 205 12.50 13.35 2.27
C ALA A 205 13.99 13.29 1.88
N ALA A 206 14.81 14.03 2.62
CA ALA A 206 16.26 14.02 2.48
C ALA A 206 16.93 14.05 3.87
N VAL A 207 18.11 13.42 3.99
CA VAL A 207 18.95 13.47 5.20
C VAL A 207 20.28 14.10 4.84
N ALA A 208 20.69 15.14 5.55
CA ALA A 208 22.04 15.69 5.51
C ALA A 208 22.81 15.28 6.79
N ILE A 209 24.06 14.86 6.63
CA ILE A 209 24.94 14.44 7.74
C ILE A 209 26.12 15.39 7.83
N ASN A 210 26.41 15.87 9.02
CA ASN A 210 27.54 16.75 9.25
C ASN A 210 28.84 15.95 9.25
N PHE A 211 29.79 16.41 8.45
CA PHE A 211 31.10 15.79 8.36
C PHE A 211 31.83 15.72 9.71
N SER A 212 31.60 16.70 10.61
CA SER A 212 32.14 16.68 11.96
C SER A 212 31.65 15.49 12.78
N TRP A 213 30.40 15.06 12.62
CA TRP A 213 29.86 13.87 13.28
C TRP A 213 30.52 12.59 12.75
N ILE A 214 30.70 12.51 11.43
CA ILE A 214 31.40 11.39 10.78
C ILE A 214 32.82 11.30 11.31
N CYS A 215 33.53 12.43 11.41
CA CYS A 215 34.85 12.50 11.99
C CYS A 215 34.93 11.94 13.40
N ARG A 216 33.95 12.23 14.26
CA ARG A 216 33.92 11.67 15.62
C ARG A 216 33.72 10.15 15.63
N ASN A 217 33.10 9.58 14.60
CA ASN A 217 32.85 8.14 14.49
C ASN A 217 34.00 7.37 13.80
N ILE A 218 34.64 7.96 12.78
CA ILE A 218 35.72 7.28 12.02
C ILE A 218 37.09 7.47 12.66
N SER A 219 37.36 8.61 13.30
CA SER A 219 38.71 8.91 13.83
C SER A 219 39.21 7.86 14.82
N PRO A 220 38.42 7.40 15.82
CA PRO A 220 38.89 6.36 16.74
C PRO A 220 39.22 5.02 16.07
N ARG A 221 38.51 4.70 14.98
CA ARG A 221 38.71 3.45 14.23
C ARG A 221 39.97 3.54 13.37
N ILE A 222 40.20 4.69 12.74
CA ILE A 222 41.43 4.96 11.98
C ILE A 222 42.65 4.95 12.91
N GLU A 223 42.54 5.58 14.08
CA GLU A 223 43.58 5.53 15.11
C GLU A 223 43.89 4.09 15.51
N GLN A 224 42.88 3.28 15.77
CA GLN A 224 43.04 1.87 16.08
C GLN A 224 43.66 1.06 14.94
N GLY A 225 43.20 1.25 13.70
CA GLY A 225 43.68 0.51 12.52
C GLY A 225 45.13 0.84 12.16
N ILE A 226 45.53 2.11 12.30
CA ILE A 226 46.91 2.55 12.04
C ILE A 226 47.82 2.32 13.25
N GLY A 227 47.26 2.14 14.46
CA GLY A 227 48.01 1.96 15.71
C GLY A 227 48.42 3.26 16.41
N ILE A 228 47.78 4.38 16.04
CA ILE A 228 48.03 5.70 16.61
C ILE A 228 47.28 5.83 17.97
N PRO A 229 47.82 6.55 18.97
CA PRO A 229 47.12 6.75 20.25
C PRO A 229 45.72 7.37 20.06
N ALA A 230 44.76 6.90 20.86
CA ALA A 230 43.39 7.42 20.82
C ALA A 230 43.32 8.94 21.09
N GLY A 231 42.55 9.66 20.27
CA GLY A 231 42.40 11.13 20.34
C GLY A 231 43.53 11.93 19.67
N SER A 232 44.38 11.28 18.86
CA SER A 232 45.41 11.94 18.06
C SER A 232 44.86 12.67 16.83
N PHE A 233 43.68 12.27 16.36
CA PHE A 233 42.95 12.97 15.30
C PHE A 233 42.07 14.07 15.91
N ALA A 234 42.22 15.28 15.39
CA ALA A 234 41.32 16.40 15.66
C ALA A 234 40.56 16.74 14.38
N GLY A 235 39.23 16.52 14.37
CA GLY A 235 38.37 16.83 13.22
C GLY A 235 38.82 16.14 11.93
N CYS A 236 39.02 14.82 11.96
CA CYS A 236 39.56 14.02 10.86
C CYS A 236 40.98 14.41 10.39
N SER A 237 41.74 15.16 11.18
CA SER A 237 43.11 15.53 10.84
C SER A 237 44.09 15.05 11.90
N PHE A 238 45.14 14.36 11.47
CA PHE A 238 46.32 14.00 12.24
C PHE A 238 47.50 14.85 11.77
N ASN A 239 48.21 15.46 12.72
CA ASN A 239 49.47 16.15 12.48
C ASN A 239 50.44 15.72 13.59
N GLY A 240 51.48 14.97 13.24
CA GLY A 240 52.42 14.39 14.20
C GLY A 240 53.24 13.29 13.55
N GLU A 241 54.24 12.74 14.26
CA GLU A 241 55.02 11.61 13.74
C GLU A 241 54.58 10.30 14.40
N HIS A 242 54.20 9.30 13.59
CA HIS A 242 53.93 7.95 14.06
C HIS A 242 54.50 6.92 13.09
N GLU A 243 55.30 5.97 13.60
CA GLU A 243 55.83 4.88 12.79
C GLU A 243 54.72 3.85 12.50
N ILE A 244 54.37 3.68 11.23
CA ILE A 244 53.36 2.69 10.80
C ILE A 244 54.02 1.31 10.73
N ARG A 245 55.07 1.18 9.91
CA ARG A 245 55.77 -0.09 9.67
C ARG A 245 57.12 0.12 8.99
N ASP A 246 58.08 -0.76 9.29
CA ASP A 246 59.39 -0.85 8.63
C ASP A 246 60.15 0.51 8.59
N GLY A 247 59.98 1.37 9.59
CA GLY A 247 60.59 2.71 9.64
C GLY A 247 59.92 3.79 8.79
N VAL A 248 58.74 3.52 8.19
CA VAL A 248 57.90 4.54 7.55
C VAL A 248 57.07 5.25 8.62
N LYS A 249 57.14 6.58 8.64
CA LYS A 249 56.41 7.45 9.56
C LYS A 249 55.28 8.18 8.85
N LEU A 250 54.07 8.13 9.39
CA LEU A 250 53.01 9.08 9.05
C LEU A 250 53.32 10.42 9.69
N THR A 251 53.27 11.50 8.91
CA THR A 251 53.56 12.88 9.37
C THR A 251 52.31 13.77 9.38
N SER A 252 51.39 13.52 8.46
CA SER A 252 50.08 14.15 8.43
C SER A 252 49.07 13.27 7.72
N MET A 253 47.82 13.35 8.11
CA MET A 253 46.69 12.74 7.41
C MET A 253 45.45 13.59 7.61
N SER A 254 44.65 13.79 6.57
CA SER A 254 43.39 14.53 6.68
C SER A 254 42.32 13.90 5.81
N ILE A 255 41.10 13.87 6.33
CA ILE A 255 39.89 13.47 5.60
C ILE A 255 38.99 14.69 5.52
N ARG A 256 38.53 15.05 4.31
CA ARG A 256 37.72 16.25 4.06
C ARG A 256 36.65 15.96 2.99
N PRO A 257 35.48 16.60 3.06
CA PRO A 257 34.52 16.54 1.96
C PRO A 257 35.06 17.31 0.74
N ALA A 258 34.79 16.79 -0.46
CA ALA A 258 35.07 17.41 -1.75
C ALA A 258 33.85 17.22 -2.69
N ASP A 259 33.86 17.88 -3.85
CA ASP A 259 32.76 17.79 -4.82
C ASP A 259 32.58 16.33 -5.27
N ASP A 260 31.44 15.72 -4.92
CA ASP A 260 31.05 14.33 -5.23
C ASP A 260 31.87 13.19 -4.59
N PHE A 261 32.83 13.47 -3.70
CA PHE A 261 33.59 12.42 -2.98
C PHE A 261 34.15 12.92 -1.64
N ILE A 262 34.53 11.99 -0.75
CA ILE A 262 35.33 12.34 0.44
C ILE A 262 36.80 12.15 0.07
N GLN A 263 37.60 13.21 0.22
CA GLN A 263 39.03 13.19 -0.04
C GLN A 263 39.78 12.74 1.22
N LEU A 264 40.59 11.71 1.06
CA LEU A 264 41.63 11.33 2.00
C LEU A 264 42.99 11.75 1.43
N SER A 265 43.78 12.46 2.22
CA SER A 265 45.15 12.82 1.87
C SER A 265 46.09 12.60 3.04
N GLY A 266 47.32 12.18 2.78
CA GLY A 266 48.33 12.06 3.83
C GLY A 266 49.75 12.15 3.32
N THR A 267 50.67 12.29 4.27
CA THR A 267 52.11 12.45 4.02
C THR A 267 52.86 11.46 4.90
N VAL A 268 53.74 10.70 4.28
CA VAL A 268 54.62 9.73 4.91
C VAL A 268 56.07 10.09 4.69
N THR A 269 56.94 9.75 5.64
CA THR A 269 58.38 9.92 5.52
C THR A 269 59.10 8.63 5.90
N LYS A 270 60.28 8.40 5.32
CA LYS A 270 61.14 7.27 5.67
C LYS A 270 62.60 7.71 5.53
N SER A 271 63.36 7.52 6.59
CA SER A 271 64.80 7.80 6.60
C SER A 271 65.57 6.48 6.69
N GLY A 272 66.56 6.31 5.83
CA GLY A 272 67.49 5.20 5.85
C GLY A 272 68.92 5.66 6.10
N THR A 273 69.87 4.73 6.13
CA THR A 273 71.31 5.03 6.28
C THR A 273 71.84 6.01 5.23
N CYS A 274 71.17 6.11 4.08
CA CYS A 274 71.62 6.90 2.94
C CYS A 274 70.54 7.60 2.10
N TYR A 275 69.35 7.82 2.65
CA TYR A 275 68.29 8.58 1.97
C TYR A 275 67.27 9.08 2.99
N ASP A 276 66.60 10.17 2.64
CA ASP A 276 65.36 10.65 3.25
C ASP A 276 64.30 10.68 2.14
N ALA A 277 63.24 9.91 2.29
CA ALA A 277 62.11 9.87 1.37
C ALA A 277 60.87 10.50 2.02
N SER A 278 60.13 11.29 1.27
CA SER A 278 58.79 11.76 1.62
C SER A 278 57.82 11.41 0.51
N GLY A 279 56.66 10.87 0.86
CA GLY A 279 55.60 10.56 -0.09
C GLY A 279 54.29 11.23 0.32
N THR A 280 53.50 11.65 -0.64
CA THR A 280 52.10 12.04 -0.43
C THR A 280 51.18 11.04 -1.12
N PHE A 281 50.04 10.76 -0.49
CA PHE A 281 49.01 9.91 -1.06
C PHE A 281 47.66 10.64 -1.04
N SER A 282 46.86 10.37 -2.06
CA SER A 282 45.51 10.90 -2.24
C SER A 282 44.57 9.78 -2.63
N ALA A 283 43.33 9.92 -2.18
CA ALA A 283 42.35 8.87 -2.17
C ALA A 283 40.96 9.49 -2.20
N ARG A 284 40.05 8.88 -2.97
CA ARG A 284 38.67 9.33 -3.14
C ARG A 284 37.72 8.24 -2.68
N ILE A 285 36.87 8.57 -1.72
CA ILE A 285 35.81 7.70 -1.24
C ILE A 285 34.50 8.15 -1.88
N MET A 286 33.89 7.24 -2.64
CA MET A 286 32.60 7.43 -3.29
C MET A 286 31.53 6.58 -2.57
N VAL A 287 30.29 7.01 -2.65
CA VAL A 287 29.11 6.47 -1.98
C VAL A 287 27.97 6.54 -2.99
N ALA A 288 27.36 5.41 -3.28
CA ALA A 288 26.29 5.29 -4.25
C ALA A 288 25.20 4.35 -3.73
N ILE A 289 23.96 4.50 -4.22
CA ILE A 289 22.88 3.56 -3.93
C ILE A 289 22.78 2.55 -5.06
N VAL A 290 22.89 1.27 -4.74
CA VAL A 290 22.76 0.17 -5.70
C VAL A 290 21.69 -0.79 -5.18
N ALA A 291 20.60 -0.93 -5.93
CA ALA A 291 19.44 -1.76 -5.57
C ALA A 291 18.79 -1.41 -4.21
N GLY A 292 18.82 -0.13 -3.82
CA GLY A 292 18.25 0.35 -2.55
C GLY A 292 19.18 0.19 -1.34
N GLU A 293 20.41 -0.29 -1.55
CA GLU A 293 21.45 -0.37 -0.52
C GLU A 293 22.52 0.70 -0.75
N LEU A 294 23.01 1.33 0.32
CA LEU A 294 24.13 2.26 0.27
C LEU A 294 25.44 1.47 0.13
N ARG A 295 26.24 1.80 -0.88
CA ARG A 295 27.53 1.17 -1.18
C ARG A 295 28.64 2.22 -1.21
N VAL A 296 29.77 1.89 -0.59
CA VAL A 296 30.97 2.72 -0.58
C VAL A 296 32.00 2.10 -1.52
N SER A 297 32.62 2.91 -2.37
CA SER A 297 33.72 2.52 -3.27
C SER A 297 34.88 3.48 -3.13
N PHE A 298 36.07 3.07 -3.58
CA PHE A 298 37.30 3.83 -3.38
C PHE A 298 38.14 3.88 -4.65
N GLU A 299 38.76 5.02 -4.90
CA GLU A 299 39.77 5.22 -5.93
C GLU A 299 41.02 5.84 -5.30
N THR A 300 42.16 5.14 -5.40
CA THR A 300 43.47 5.67 -5.00
C THR A 300 44.11 6.40 -6.19
N ASP A 301 44.63 7.59 -5.94
CA ASP A 301 45.56 8.22 -6.89
C ASP A 301 46.96 7.59 -6.70
N ASN A 302 47.80 7.58 -7.75
CA ASN A 302 49.20 7.15 -7.60
C ASN A 302 49.94 8.08 -6.62
N PRO A 303 50.73 7.55 -5.67
CA PRO A 303 51.43 8.37 -4.71
C PRO A 303 52.56 9.19 -5.36
N ASP A 304 52.75 10.42 -4.90
CA ASP A 304 53.86 11.29 -5.34
C ASP A 304 55.01 11.16 -4.32
N ILE A 305 56.18 10.71 -4.77
CA ILE A 305 57.30 10.31 -3.92
C ILE A 305 58.54 11.15 -4.27
N ASP A 306 59.07 11.86 -3.27
CA ASP A 306 60.31 12.64 -3.34
C ASP A 306 61.41 11.97 -2.49
N ILE A 307 62.62 11.85 -3.03
CA ILE A 307 63.75 11.14 -2.41
C ILE A 307 65.00 12.02 -2.43
N SER A 308 65.43 12.41 -1.23
CA SER A 308 66.67 13.15 -0.98
C SER A 308 67.80 12.20 -0.58
N ILE A 309 68.96 12.32 -1.21
CA ILE A 309 70.15 11.49 -0.93
C ILE A 309 71.27 12.41 -0.43
N PRO A 310 71.78 12.23 0.80
CA PRO A 310 72.90 13.03 1.31
C PRO A 310 74.19 12.84 0.50
N TRP A 311 74.97 13.91 0.34
CA TRP A 311 76.19 13.92 -0.50
C TRP A 311 77.23 12.84 -0.14
N TYR A 312 77.33 12.44 1.14
CA TYR A 312 78.26 11.41 1.60
C TYR A 312 77.87 9.99 1.14
N CYS A 313 76.61 9.76 0.76
CA CYS A 313 76.15 8.48 0.24
C CYS A 313 76.49 8.28 -1.24
N TYR A 314 76.55 9.37 -2.01
CA TYR A 314 77.16 9.36 -3.34
C TYR A 314 78.65 8.99 -3.26
N LEU A 315 79.36 9.45 -2.24
CA LEU A 315 80.77 9.10 -2.01
C LEU A 315 80.95 7.67 -1.50
N GLY A 316 80.11 7.19 -0.59
CA GLY A 316 80.13 5.82 -0.08
C GLY A 316 79.82 4.77 -1.16
N ALA A 317 78.86 5.04 -2.05
CA ALA A 317 78.57 4.20 -3.21
C ALA A 317 79.74 4.15 -4.20
N ALA A 318 80.46 5.26 -4.39
CA ALA A 318 81.68 5.30 -5.20
C ALA A 318 82.83 4.47 -4.59
N VAL A 319 82.99 4.49 -3.27
CA VAL A 319 84.04 3.73 -2.56
C VAL A 319 83.72 2.22 -2.53
N LEU A 320 82.47 1.82 -2.27
CA LEU A 320 82.05 0.41 -2.35
C LEU A 320 82.13 -0.14 -3.79
N GLY A 321 81.79 0.68 -4.79
CA GLY A 321 82.01 0.35 -6.19
C GLY A 321 83.49 0.18 -6.54
N ALA A 322 84.37 0.98 -5.94
CA ALA A 322 85.82 0.85 -6.10
C ALA A 322 86.41 -0.37 -5.36
N LEU A 323 85.84 -0.76 -4.22
CA LEU A 323 86.28 -1.92 -3.41
C LEU A 323 85.80 -3.26 -3.99
N LEU A 324 84.57 -3.32 -4.52
CA LEU A 324 84.04 -4.52 -5.20
C LEU A 324 84.49 -4.61 -6.67
N GLY A 325 84.83 -3.48 -7.29
CA GLY A 325 85.45 -3.37 -8.61
C GLY A 325 86.98 -3.53 -8.60
N GLY A 326 87.53 -4.28 -7.64
CA GLY A 326 88.94 -4.60 -7.58
C GLY A 326 89.35 -5.53 -8.73
N VAL A 327 90.17 -5.01 -9.64
CA VAL A 327 90.82 -5.65 -10.81
C VAL A 327 90.10 -5.43 -12.15
N ILE A 328 90.19 -4.19 -12.69
CA ILE A 328 90.70 -3.84 -14.03
C ILE A 328 90.46 -2.34 -14.27
N PHE A 329 91.54 -1.63 -14.63
CA PHE A 329 91.53 -0.21 -14.94
C PHE A 329 90.71 0.10 -16.21
N GLY A 330 89.78 1.07 -16.10
CA GLY A 330 89.26 1.83 -17.23
C GLY A 330 87.78 1.61 -17.57
N VAL A 331 86.98 2.67 -17.38
CA VAL A 331 85.66 2.97 -18.01
C VAL A 331 84.37 2.78 -17.19
N LEU A 332 84.31 2.12 -16.03
CA LEU A 332 83.00 1.88 -15.35
C LEU A 332 82.81 2.58 -14.00
N GLY A 333 83.09 3.89 -13.93
CA GLY A 333 82.65 4.74 -12.81
C GLY A 333 81.13 5.05 -12.81
N ALA A 334 80.42 4.72 -13.89
CA ALA A 334 79.02 5.08 -14.11
C ALA A 334 77.99 3.97 -13.79
N ILE A 335 78.40 2.70 -13.66
CA ILE A 335 77.44 1.58 -13.50
C ILE A 335 77.00 1.38 -12.05
N VAL A 336 77.83 1.70 -11.06
CA VAL A 336 77.47 1.45 -9.64
C VAL A 336 76.51 2.50 -9.09
N GLY A 337 76.63 3.76 -9.51
CA GLY A 337 75.61 4.79 -9.24
C GLY A 337 74.27 4.50 -9.94
N GLY A 338 74.30 3.84 -11.11
CA GLY A 338 73.14 3.49 -11.91
C GLY A 338 72.36 2.26 -11.44
N VAL A 339 72.82 1.52 -10.43
CA VAL A 339 72.08 0.37 -9.86
C VAL A 339 71.65 0.65 -8.43
N ILE A 340 72.51 1.27 -7.60
CA ILE A 340 72.20 1.52 -6.18
C ILE A 340 71.14 2.61 -6.03
N VAL A 341 71.20 3.70 -6.80
CA VAL A 341 70.21 4.78 -6.72
C VAL A 341 68.83 4.29 -7.22
N PRO A 342 68.69 3.61 -8.38
CA PRO A 342 67.41 3.03 -8.78
C PRO A 342 66.91 1.92 -7.86
N LEU A 343 67.80 1.15 -7.22
CA LEU A 343 67.39 0.14 -6.23
C LEU A 343 66.90 0.78 -4.92
N LEU A 344 67.53 1.86 -4.46
CA LEU A 344 67.08 2.62 -3.29
C LEU A 344 65.75 3.33 -3.57
N ILE A 345 65.58 3.87 -4.78
CA ILE A 345 64.31 4.43 -5.26
C ILE A 345 63.26 3.32 -5.33
N TYR A 346 63.55 2.18 -5.97
CA TYR A 346 62.62 1.04 -6.06
C TYR A 346 62.24 0.45 -4.70
N ILE A 347 63.17 0.32 -3.75
CA ILE A 347 62.88 -0.17 -2.39
C ILE A 347 62.07 0.87 -1.61
N ALA A 348 62.38 2.17 -1.75
CA ALA A 348 61.59 3.23 -1.13
C ALA A 348 60.17 3.27 -1.71
N GLU A 349 60.03 3.24 -3.04
CA GLU A 349 58.76 3.19 -3.76
C GLU A 349 57.96 1.94 -3.41
N SER A 350 58.54 0.72 -3.48
CA SER A 350 57.79 -0.51 -3.22
C SER A 350 57.31 -0.62 -1.76
N VAL A 351 58.10 -0.10 -0.82
CA VAL A 351 57.73 -0.12 0.61
C VAL A 351 56.72 0.99 0.92
N LEU A 352 56.84 2.17 0.30
CA LEU A 352 55.87 3.26 0.43
C LEU A 352 54.53 2.89 -0.20
N GLU A 353 54.52 2.37 -1.44
CA GLU A 353 53.32 1.91 -2.15
C GLU A 353 52.56 0.85 -1.34
N SER A 354 53.24 -0.21 -0.88
CA SER A 354 52.60 -1.25 -0.06
C SER A 354 52.09 -0.73 1.28
N THR A 355 52.78 0.23 1.90
CA THR A 355 52.31 0.84 3.16
C THR A 355 51.10 1.74 2.92
N ILE A 356 51.07 2.49 1.80
CA ILE A 356 49.95 3.36 1.41
C ILE A 356 48.72 2.52 1.07
N GLU A 357 48.87 1.41 0.34
CA GLU A 357 47.78 0.46 0.07
C GLU A 357 47.19 -0.10 1.38
N ASN A 358 48.05 -0.49 2.33
CA ASN A 358 47.59 -0.99 3.64
C ASN A 358 46.88 0.08 4.48
N VAL A 359 47.43 1.31 4.58
CA VAL A 359 46.76 2.42 5.29
C VAL A 359 45.42 2.75 4.64
N THR A 360 45.36 2.73 3.32
CA THR A 360 44.13 2.94 2.57
C THR A 360 43.10 1.85 2.85
N GLN A 361 43.53 0.59 2.91
CA GLN A 361 42.67 -0.55 3.21
C GLN A 361 42.15 -0.50 4.65
N GLU A 362 42.98 -0.16 5.64
CA GLU A 362 42.55 0.00 7.04
C GLU A 362 41.53 1.15 7.20
N VAL A 363 41.72 2.26 6.48
CA VAL A 363 40.72 3.36 6.43
C VAL A 363 39.42 2.88 5.78
N THR A 364 39.52 2.07 4.73
CA THR A 364 38.36 1.50 4.03
C THR A 364 37.58 0.54 4.93
N ASP A 365 38.26 -0.34 5.66
CA ASP A 365 37.64 -1.27 6.61
C ASP A 365 37.04 -0.52 7.81
N ALA A 366 37.67 0.56 8.27
CA ALA A 366 37.12 1.44 9.30
C ALA A 366 35.82 2.14 8.86
N ILE A 367 35.71 2.52 7.58
CA ILE A 367 34.50 3.12 7.00
C ILE A 367 33.42 2.06 6.77
N ASN A 368 33.76 0.92 6.18
CA ASN A 368 32.83 -0.18 5.90
C ASN A 368 32.32 -0.89 7.16
N SER A 369 33.09 -0.84 8.26
CA SER A 369 32.66 -1.38 9.55
C SER A 369 31.67 -0.47 10.28
N ILE A 370 31.39 0.74 9.79
CA ILE A 370 30.24 1.51 10.27
C ILE A 370 29.02 0.72 9.81
N GLU A 371 28.46 -0.08 10.72
CA GLU A 371 27.18 -0.75 10.50
C GLU A 371 26.19 0.26 9.92
N ASP A 372 25.38 -0.18 8.94
CA ASP A 372 24.36 0.62 8.25
C ASP A 372 23.88 1.75 9.15
N ILE A 373 24.11 3.01 8.75
CA ILE A 373 23.56 4.18 9.44
C ILE A 373 22.03 4.12 9.25
N ASN A 374 21.40 3.28 10.06
CA ASN A 374 20.00 2.94 9.95
C ASN A 374 19.27 3.85 10.92
N VAL A 375 18.94 5.06 10.44
CA VAL A 375 18.05 5.95 11.15
C VAL A 375 16.65 5.35 11.08
N ARG A 376 16.37 4.44 12.02
CA ARG A 376 15.07 3.79 12.14
C ARG A 376 14.09 4.79 12.74
N LEU A 377 13.40 5.51 11.85
CA LEU A 377 12.26 6.33 12.22
C LEU A 377 11.07 5.41 12.54
N VAL A 378 10.53 5.49 13.75
CA VAL A 378 9.45 4.60 14.20
C VAL A 378 8.13 5.00 13.53
N GLY A 379 7.43 4.03 12.93
CA GLY A 379 6.09 4.23 12.36
C GLY A 379 6.06 4.62 10.87
N VAL A 380 7.23 4.79 10.24
CA VAL A 380 7.38 5.11 8.81
C VAL A 380 8.24 4.06 8.12
N GLU A 381 7.90 3.75 6.87
CA GLU A 381 8.75 2.97 5.98
C GLU A 381 9.61 3.93 5.15
N ASN A 382 10.93 3.70 5.17
CA ASN A 382 11.91 4.48 4.43
C ASN A 382 12.39 3.65 3.23
N ILE A 383 12.20 4.17 2.01
CA ILE A 383 12.75 3.57 0.79
C ILE A 383 13.80 4.51 0.24
N LEU A 384 15.07 4.08 0.31
CA LEU A 384 16.21 4.80 -0.22
C LEU A 384 16.10 4.96 -1.74
N ASP A 385 16.31 6.18 -2.25
CA ASP A 385 16.10 6.52 -3.66
C ASP A 385 17.40 6.99 -4.32
N THR A 386 18.05 8.02 -3.75
CA THR A 386 19.30 8.58 -4.29
C THR A 386 20.26 8.99 -3.18
N ALA A 387 21.58 8.90 -3.40
CA ALA A 387 22.60 9.45 -2.51
C ALA A 387 23.54 10.37 -3.31
N PHE A 388 23.88 11.51 -2.73
CA PHE A 388 24.85 12.47 -3.28
C PHE A 388 25.85 12.86 -2.19
N ILE A 389 27.15 12.84 -2.52
CA ILE A 389 28.24 13.02 -1.52
C ILE A 389 28.66 14.47 -1.34
N ASP A 390 28.42 15.33 -2.33
CA ASP A 390 28.81 16.75 -2.28
C ASP A 390 28.48 17.37 -0.90
N ASP A 391 27.29 17.07 -0.38
CA ASP A 391 26.83 17.53 0.94
C ASP A 391 26.43 16.38 1.90
N MET A 392 26.82 15.15 1.58
CA MET A 392 26.36 13.92 2.24
C MET A 392 24.85 13.92 2.47
N THR A 393 24.12 14.20 1.39
CA THR A 393 22.67 14.22 1.37
C THR A 393 22.13 12.93 0.75
N VAL A 394 21.26 12.23 1.48
CA VAL A 394 20.59 11.01 1.01
C VAL A 394 19.11 11.28 0.88
N GLY A 395 18.59 11.18 -0.35
CA GLY A 395 17.16 11.29 -0.66
C GLY A 395 16.44 9.95 -0.53
N TYR A 396 15.25 9.97 0.06
CA TYR A 396 14.44 8.77 0.24
C TYR A 396 12.95 9.11 0.33
N ASN A 397 12.11 8.14 -0.01
CA ASN A 397 10.67 8.29 0.13
C ASN A 397 10.21 7.80 1.51
N MET A 398 9.45 8.65 2.21
CA MET A 398 8.81 8.33 3.49
C MET A 398 7.33 8.00 3.30
N TYR A 399 6.90 6.84 3.81
CA TYR A 399 5.49 6.45 3.79
C TYR A 399 4.98 6.11 5.19
N PRO A 400 3.75 6.54 5.56
CA PRO A 400 3.11 6.05 6.78
C PRO A 400 2.79 4.57 6.64
N LYS A 401 2.96 3.81 7.72
CA LYS A 401 2.56 2.40 7.78
C LYS A 401 1.04 2.27 7.62
N GLU A 402 0.57 1.40 6.72
CA GLU A 402 -0.87 1.16 6.53
C GLU A 402 -1.43 0.31 7.69
N TYR A 403 -2.46 0.81 8.40
CA TYR A 403 -3.10 0.10 9.52
C TYR A 403 -4.42 -0.59 9.15
N TRP A 404 -5.04 -0.27 8.00
CA TRP A 404 -6.20 -1.02 7.53
C TRP A 404 -5.75 -2.35 6.92
N PRO A 405 -6.22 -3.49 7.44
CA PRO A 405 -5.86 -4.77 6.87
C PRO A 405 -6.38 -4.85 5.44
N VAL A 406 -5.50 -5.28 4.54
CA VAL A 406 -5.87 -5.66 3.18
C VAL A 406 -6.86 -6.82 3.28
N LYS A 407 -8.09 -6.59 2.79
CA LYS A 407 -9.15 -7.61 2.75
C LYS A 407 -8.82 -8.66 1.69
N ALA A 408 -8.41 -8.18 0.51
CA ALA A 408 -7.91 -8.99 -0.59
C ALA A 408 -7.02 -8.13 -1.49
N GLU A 409 -6.00 -8.75 -2.07
CA GLU A 409 -5.21 -8.16 -3.14
C GLU A 409 -4.71 -9.26 -4.05
N GLY A 410 -4.43 -8.91 -5.31
CA GLY A 410 -3.92 -9.89 -6.24
C GLY A 410 -3.90 -9.39 -7.67
N THR A 411 -3.39 -10.26 -8.54
CA THR A 411 -3.50 -10.11 -9.98
C THR A 411 -4.37 -11.23 -10.52
N VAL A 412 -5.45 -10.87 -11.20
CA VAL A 412 -6.43 -11.79 -11.77
C VAL A 412 -6.47 -11.65 -13.29
N ARG A 413 -6.79 -12.74 -13.96
CA ARG A 413 -7.01 -12.76 -15.41
C ARG A 413 -8.50 -12.95 -15.66
N LEU A 414 -9.10 -12.03 -16.41
CA LEU A 414 -10.52 -12.02 -16.73
C LEU A 414 -10.71 -12.25 -18.22
N LYS A 415 -11.60 -13.17 -18.57
CA LYS A 415 -12.09 -13.37 -19.95
C LYS A 415 -13.48 -12.77 -20.10
N PRO A 416 -13.90 -12.42 -21.33
CA PRO A 416 -15.29 -12.05 -21.59
C PRO A 416 -16.27 -13.08 -21.01
N GLY A 417 -17.22 -12.60 -20.20
CA GLY A 417 -18.17 -13.42 -19.45
C GLY A 417 -17.80 -13.66 -17.98
N ASP A 418 -16.55 -13.41 -17.59
CA ASP A 418 -16.11 -13.58 -16.20
C ASP A 418 -16.58 -12.45 -15.28
N TYR A 419 -16.94 -12.84 -14.07
CA TYR A 419 -17.32 -12.03 -12.94
C TYR A 419 -16.20 -12.04 -11.90
N LEU A 420 -15.86 -10.88 -11.34
CA LEU A 420 -14.88 -10.74 -10.27
C LEU A 420 -15.53 -10.11 -9.03
N ASP A 421 -15.24 -10.69 -7.88
CA ASP A 421 -15.49 -10.13 -6.56
C ASP A 421 -14.17 -9.62 -5.99
N PHE A 422 -14.07 -8.30 -5.77
CA PHE A 422 -12.86 -7.65 -5.25
C PHE A 422 -12.65 -7.92 -3.76
N ASP A 423 -13.69 -8.30 -3.02
CA ASP A 423 -13.62 -8.52 -1.59
C ASP A 423 -12.86 -9.80 -1.22
N ASN A 424 -12.76 -10.76 -2.13
CA ASN A 424 -12.08 -12.04 -1.92
C ASN A 424 -11.26 -12.55 -3.12
N GLY A 425 -11.30 -11.87 -4.27
CA GLY A 425 -10.56 -12.25 -5.47
C GLY A 425 -11.15 -13.42 -6.25
N ILE A 426 -12.38 -13.82 -5.97
CA ILE A 426 -13.02 -14.93 -6.67
C ILE A 426 -13.41 -14.49 -8.08
N VAL A 427 -12.94 -15.26 -9.07
CA VAL A 427 -13.34 -15.14 -10.48
C VAL A 427 -14.21 -16.33 -10.87
N LYS A 428 -15.37 -16.07 -11.48
CA LYS A 428 -16.28 -17.13 -12.00
C LYS A 428 -16.89 -16.72 -13.33
N HIS A 429 -17.20 -17.71 -14.17
CA HIS A 429 -17.86 -17.48 -15.46
C HIS A 429 -19.40 -17.39 -15.36
N GLU A 430 -19.96 -17.68 -14.19
CA GLU A 430 -21.39 -17.58 -13.90
C GLU A 430 -21.63 -16.45 -12.90
N ASN A 431 -22.73 -15.70 -13.08
CA ASN A 431 -23.11 -14.64 -12.14
C ASN A 431 -23.28 -15.21 -10.73
N PHE A 432 -22.68 -14.57 -9.73
CA PHE A 432 -22.81 -14.95 -8.34
C PHE A 432 -23.05 -13.72 -7.47
N GLY A 433 -23.76 -13.93 -6.34
CA GLY A 433 -24.00 -12.85 -5.38
C GLY A 433 -22.69 -12.39 -4.75
N GLY A 434 -22.39 -11.09 -4.83
CA GLY A 434 -21.15 -10.47 -4.36
C GLY A 434 -20.16 -10.11 -5.46
N ALA A 435 -20.42 -10.45 -6.73
CA ALA A 435 -19.58 -9.98 -7.83
C ALA A 435 -19.67 -8.44 -7.97
N ASP A 436 -18.51 -7.81 -8.07
CA ASP A 436 -18.36 -6.36 -8.19
C ASP A 436 -18.31 -5.87 -9.64
N ILE A 437 -17.63 -6.63 -10.50
CA ILE A 437 -17.47 -6.30 -11.92
C ILE A 437 -17.64 -7.52 -12.81
N LYS A 438 -17.93 -7.27 -14.08
CA LYS A 438 -17.98 -8.27 -15.15
C LYS A 438 -17.26 -7.78 -16.39
N LEU A 439 -16.42 -8.62 -16.98
CA LEU A 439 -15.86 -8.32 -18.30
C LEU A 439 -16.85 -8.76 -19.39
N THR A 440 -17.22 -7.85 -20.28
CA THR A 440 -18.14 -8.12 -21.40
C THR A 440 -17.57 -7.62 -22.72
N GLY A 441 -18.17 -8.05 -23.83
CA GLY A 441 -17.72 -7.70 -25.19
C GLY A 441 -16.53 -8.53 -25.67
N GLU A 442 -16.19 -8.36 -26.94
CA GLU A 442 -15.08 -9.05 -27.61
C GLU A 442 -14.14 -8.04 -28.28
N ALA A 443 -12.84 -8.37 -28.35
CA ALA A 443 -11.80 -7.54 -28.96
C ALA A 443 -11.91 -6.05 -28.56
N GLN A 444 -12.11 -5.15 -29.51
CA GLN A 444 -12.20 -3.69 -29.29
C GLN A 444 -13.50 -3.24 -28.60
N SER A 445 -14.54 -4.09 -28.58
CA SER A 445 -15.81 -3.80 -27.90
C SER A 445 -15.80 -4.15 -26.40
N ARG A 446 -14.66 -4.64 -25.90
CA ARG A 446 -14.54 -5.05 -24.49
C ARG A 446 -14.78 -3.88 -23.54
N LYS A 447 -15.49 -4.18 -22.46
CA LYS A 447 -15.81 -3.22 -21.40
C LYS A 447 -15.98 -3.92 -20.06
N ILE A 448 -15.61 -3.22 -19.00
CA ILE A 448 -15.88 -3.65 -17.64
C ILE A 448 -17.24 -3.08 -17.23
N GLU A 449 -18.22 -3.95 -17.02
CA GLU A 449 -19.52 -3.60 -16.46
C GLU A 449 -19.41 -3.58 -14.93
N ILE A 450 -19.81 -2.46 -14.31
CA ILE A 450 -19.83 -2.33 -12.84
C ILE A 450 -21.18 -2.84 -12.33
N LEU A 451 -21.14 -3.83 -11.44
CA LEU A 451 -22.34 -4.55 -10.99
C LEU A 451 -23.03 -3.85 -9.81
N CYS A 452 -24.30 -4.21 -9.56
CA CYS A 452 -25.13 -3.52 -8.55
C CYS A 452 -24.48 -3.55 -7.16
N GLY A 453 -24.36 -2.37 -6.54
CA GLY A 453 -23.78 -2.18 -5.21
C GLY A 453 -22.35 -1.66 -5.26
N THR A 454 -21.65 -1.87 -6.38
CA THR A 454 -20.29 -1.38 -6.61
C THR A 454 -20.32 -0.03 -7.31
N SER A 455 -19.35 0.83 -7.00
CA SER A 455 -19.18 2.11 -7.67
C SER A 455 -17.69 2.39 -7.92
N CYS A 456 -17.38 3.12 -8.98
CA CYS A 456 -16.01 3.47 -9.34
C CYS A 456 -15.80 4.99 -9.31
N SER A 457 -14.58 5.42 -9.05
CA SER A 457 -14.25 6.84 -9.04
C SER A 457 -14.39 7.45 -10.44
N VAL A 458 -14.91 8.68 -10.49
CA VAL A 458 -14.87 9.53 -11.67
C VAL A 458 -13.43 10.01 -11.85
N GLY A 459 -12.77 9.51 -12.91
CA GLY A 459 -11.37 9.80 -13.20
C GLY A 459 -10.38 8.85 -12.51
N GLY A 460 -9.18 8.81 -13.07
CA GLY A 460 -8.09 7.96 -12.63
C GLY A 460 -7.24 8.57 -11.52
N ILE A 461 -6.55 7.71 -10.78
CA ILE A 461 -5.52 8.11 -9.82
C ILE A 461 -4.18 8.23 -10.56
N SER A 462 -3.52 9.38 -10.41
CA SER A 462 -2.22 9.71 -11.05
C SER A 462 -1.00 9.17 -10.31
N LYS A 463 -1.16 8.61 -9.10
CA LYS A 463 -0.10 7.96 -8.32
C LYS A 463 0.22 6.57 -8.88
N ALA A 464 1.46 6.10 -8.72
CA ALA A 464 1.77 4.72 -9.05
C ALA A 464 1.05 3.75 -8.10
N PHE A 465 0.71 2.56 -8.60
CA PHE A 465 -0.15 1.59 -7.89
C PHE A 465 0.35 1.22 -6.50
N GLN A 466 1.66 1.05 -6.32
CA GLN A 466 2.27 0.72 -5.02
C GLN A 466 2.26 1.89 -4.01
N TYR A 467 2.04 3.12 -4.47
CA TYR A 467 2.05 4.33 -3.64
C TYR A 467 0.65 4.85 -3.29
N ILE A 468 -0.41 4.21 -3.81
CA ILE A 468 -1.78 4.53 -3.41
C ILE A 468 -2.00 4.04 -1.98
N ARG A 469 -2.61 4.89 -1.16
CA ARG A 469 -2.95 4.64 0.24
C ARG A 469 -4.46 4.73 0.46
N ARG A 470 -4.93 4.23 1.60
CA ARG A 470 -6.36 4.22 1.96
C ARG A 470 -7.03 5.60 1.87
N TYR A 471 -6.36 6.65 2.37
CA TYR A 471 -6.92 7.99 2.43
C TYR A 471 -7.03 8.63 1.03
N ASP A 472 -6.25 8.17 0.04
CA ASP A 472 -6.37 8.60 -1.36
C ASP A 472 -7.72 8.22 -1.98
N LEU A 473 -8.47 7.32 -1.33
CA LEU A 473 -9.76 6.82 -1.77
C LEU A 473 -10.93 7.64 -1.17
N LEU A 474 -10.76 8.24 0.01
CA LEU A 474 -11.87 8.82 0.79
C LEU A 474 -12.54 10.04 0.14
N MET A 475 -11.77 10.88 -0.56
CA MET A 475 -12.29 12.06 -1.28
C MET A 475 -12.62 11.79 -2.73
N ARG A 476 -12.53 10.53 -3.18
CA ARG A 476 -12.87 10.21 -4.56
C ARG A 476 -14.38 10.35 -4.75
N ASN A 477 -14.74 10.95 -5.89
CA ASN A 477 -16.12 11.01 -6.32
C ASN A 477 -16.49 9.67 -6.93
N TYR A 478 -17.20 8.83 -6.16
CA TYR A 478 -17.68 7.55 -6.63
C TYR A 478 -18.98 7.72 -7.41
N GLY A 479 -18.92 7.44 -8.71
CA GLY A 479 -20.06 7.45 -9.61
C GLY A 479 -20.49 6.03 -9.98
N ILE A 480 -21.77 5.86 -10.31
CA ILE A 480 -22.27 4.65 -10.97
C ILE A 480 -21.93 4.81 -12.46
N LEU A 481 -20.69 4.51 -12.83
CA LEU A 481 -20.36 4.27 -14.24
C LEU A 481 -20.82 2.86 -14.53
N GLY A 482 -22.01 2.72 -15.13
CA GLY A 482 -22.55 1.40 -15.48
C GLY A 482 -21.57 0.56 -16.31
N GLU A 483 -20.73 1.20 -17.12
CA GLU A 483 -19.75 0.54 -17.97
C GLU A 483 -18.49 1.39 -18.17
N LEU A 484 -17.31 0.76 -18.09
CA LEU A 484 -16.01 1.33 -18.45
C LEU A 484 -15.52 0.69 -19.76
N PRO A 485 -15.56 1.40 -20.89
CA PRO A 485 -15.14 0.87 -22.20
C PRO A 485 -13.62 0.76 -22.34
N LEU A 486 -13.15 -0.04 -23.31
CA LEU A 486 -11.73 -0.36 -23.52
C LEU A 486 -10.78 0.84 -23.49
N HIS A 487 -11.17 2.00 -24.04
CA HIS A 487 -10.30 3.19 -24.09
C HIS A 487 -9.91 3.75 -22.72
N HIS A 488 -10.61 3.37 -21.66
CA HIS A 488 -10.20 3.67 -20.28
C HIS A 488 -8.96 2.89 -19.84
N PHE A 489 -8.66 1.76 -20.49
CA PHE A 489 -7.66 0.79 -20.08
C PHE A 489 -6.56 0.59 -21.13
N ALA A 490 -6.88 0.69 -22.42
CA ALA A 490 -5.91 0.65 -23.50
C ALA A 490 -6.36 1.41 -24.74
N GLN A 491 -5.39 1.90 -25.51
CA GLN A 491 -5.60 2.35 -26.88
C GLN A 491 -5.22 1.21 -27.84
N TYR A 492 -6.11 0.92 -28.79
CA TYR A 492 -5.83 -0.03 -29.85
C TYR A 492 -5.23 0.73 -31.04
N ILE A 493 -4.03 0.35 -31.47
CA ILE A 493 -3.36 0.95 -32.63
C ILE A 493 -3.21 -0.14 -33.71
N PRO A 494 -4.03 -0.11 -34.77
CA PRO A 494 -3.87 -1.04 -35.87
C PRO A 494 -2.65 -0.63 -36.69
N LEU A 495 -1.55 -1.38 -36.57
CA LEU A 495 -0.38 -1.22 -37.43
C LEU A 495 -0.43 -2.25 -38.57
N PRO A 496 -0.47 -1.83 -39.84
CA PRO A 496 -0.41 -2.78 -40.93
C PRO A 496 0.94 -3.53 -40.89
N PHE A 497 0.89 -4.87 -40.97
CA PHE A 497 2.03 -5.80 -41.01
C PHE A 497 2.73 -6.15 -39.68
N ILE A 498 2.23 -5.69 -38.54
CA ILE A 498 2.64 -6.12 -37.19
C ILE A 498 1.41 -6.70 -36.47
N GLN A 499 1.61 -7.58 -35.50
CA GLN A 499 0.51 -8.08 -34.66
C GLN A 499 -0.19 -6.89 -33.99
N ASP A 500 -1.53 -6.92 -33.96
CA ASP A 500 -2.34 -5.89 -33.30
C ASP A 500 -1.90 -5.72 -31.84
N ASP A 501 -1.47 -4.51 -31.48
CA ASP A 501 -0.99 -4.20 -30.13
C ASP A 501 -1.96 -3.27 -29.38
N TYR A 502 -2.30 -3.67 -28.16
CA TYR A 502 -3.00 -2.83 -27.19
C TYR A 502 -1.96 -2.09 -26.36
N TYR A 503 -2.05 -0.76 -26.30
CA TYR A 503 -1.21 0.05 -25.44
C TYR A 503 -1.97 0.41 -24.17
N GLU A 504 -1.63 -0.22 -23.04
CA GLU A 504 -2.33 0.01 -21.79
C GLU A 504 -2.13 1.43 -21.28
N THR A 505 -3.23 2.10 -20.91
CA THR A 505 -3.21 3.45 -20.33
C THR A 505 -2.62 3.46 -18.93
N LYS A 506 -2.60 2.30 -18.25
CA LYS A 506 -2.19 2.14 -16.85
C LYS A 506 -2.94 3.07 -15.89
N ILE A 507 -4.12 3.54 -16.27
CA ILE A 507 -4.96 4.35 -15.38
C ILE A 507 -5.47 3.47 -14.23
N ILE A 508 -5.40 4.02 -13.03
CA ILE A 508 -5.86 3.33 -11.82
C ILE A 508 -7.23 3.88 -11.43
N TYR A 509 -8.20 2.98 -11.19
CA TYR A 509 -9.54 3.35 -10.77
C TYR A 509 -9.74 2.95 -9.32
N ALA A 510 -10.24 3.89 -8.49
CA ALA A 510 -10.76 3.52 -7.18
C ALA A 510 -12.16 2.93 -7.33
N TYR A 511 -12.54 2.06 -6.41
CA TYR A 511 -13.88 1.53 -6.30
C TYR A 511 -14.32 1.42 -4.85
N LYS A 512 -15.63 1.34 -4.67
CA LYS A 512 -16.29 0.96 -3.44
C LYS A 512 -17.15 -0.27 -3.74
N THR A 513 -16.91 -1.38 -3.04
CA THR A 513 -17.64 -2.65 -3.23
C THR A 513 -19.04 -2.57 -2.64
N SER A 514 -19.89 -3.55 -2.96
CA SER A 514 -21.22 -3.66 -2.36
C SER A 514 -21.18 -3.84 -0.85
N ASP A 515 -20.11 -4.42 -0.30
CA ASP A 515 -19.88 -4.59 1.14
C ASP A 515 -19.35 -3.29 1.81
N GLY A 516 -19.24 -2.20 1.05
CA GLY A 516 -18.73 -0.93 1.55
C GLY A 516 -17.22 -0.89 1.71
N ALA A 517 -16.47 -1.88 1.19
CA ALA A 517 -15.02 -1.87 1.18
C ALA A 517 -14.50 -0.90 0.11
N PHE A 518 -13.40 -0.20 0.40
CA PHE A 518 -12.73 0.65 -0.58
C PHE A 518 -11.54 -0.08 -1.18
N GLY A 519 -11.34 0.07 -2.48
CA GLY A 519 -10.18 -0.49 -3.14
C GLY A 519 -9.82 0.29 -4.38
N PHE A 520 -8.80 -0.19 -5.07
CA PHE A 520 -8.40 0.32 -6.37
C PHE A 520 -7.90 -0.81 -7.26
N PHE A 521 -8.07 -0.65 -8.56
CA PHE A 521 -7.59 -1.60 -9.56
C PHE A 521 -6.95 -0.92 -10.75
N GLN A 522 -6.09 -1.66 -11.43
CA GLN A 522 -5.45 -1.27 -12.67
C GLN A 522 -5.44 -2.46 -13.62
N VAL A 523 -5.80 -2.23 -14.87
CA VAL A 523 -5.55 -3.20 -15.94
C VAL A 523 -4.07 -3.09 -16.30
N SER A 524 -3.29 -4.13 -15.98
CA SER A 524 -1.85 -4.16 -16.15
C SER A 524 -1.41 -4.71 -17.51
N SER A 525 -2.25 -5.55 -18.13
CA SER A 525 -2.02 -6.04 -19.49
C SER A 525 -3.33 -6.39 -20.19
N ILE A 526 -3.39 -6.15 -21.51
CA ILE A 526 -4.49 -6.55 -22.38
C ILE A 526 -3.94 -7.29 -23.60
N ASN A 527 -4.51 -8.45 -23.90
CA ASN A 527 -4.30 -9.14 -25.18
C ASN A 527 -5.67 -9.34 -25.86
N ASP A 528 -5.79 -10.12 -26.93
CA ASP A 528 -7.08 -10.33 -27.62
C ASP A 528 -8.14 -11.07 -26.79
N THR A 529 -7.73 -11.91 -25.85
CA THR A 529 -8.61 -12.86 -25.16
C THR A 529 -8.96 -12.49 -23.73
N ASP A 530 -8.14 -11.66 -23.07
CA ASP A 530 -8.24 -11.43 -21.64
C ASP A 530 -7.68 -10.08 -21.18
N PHE A 531 -8.16 -9.66 -20.01
CA PHE A 531 -7.62 -8.56 -19.23
C PHE A 531 -6.87 -9.14 -18.03
N VAL A 532 -5.64 -8.69 -17.83
CA VAL A 532 -4.91 -8.91 -16.59
C VAL A 532 -5.08 -7.68 -15.71
N LEU A 533 -5.65 -7.88 -14.53
CA LEU A 533 -6.05 -6.82 -13.64
C LEU A 533 -5.41 -7.05 -12.28
N ARG A 534 -4.71 -6.03 -11.77
CA ARG A 534 -4.22 -6.01 -10.40
C ARG A 534 -5.11 -5.13 -9.53
N TYR A 535 -5.41 -5.57 -8.33
CA TYR A 535 -6.29 -4.85 -7.41
C TYR A 535 -5.84 -5.00 -5.97
N LYS A 536 -6.27 -4.04 -5.14
CA LYS A 536 -6.12 -4.07 -3.69
C LYS A 536 -7.38 -3.52 -3.05
N THR A 537 -7.91 -4.25 -2.08
CA THR A 537 -9.16 -3.95 -1.36
C THR A 537 -8.87 -3.85 0.13
N TYR A 538 -9.30 -2.77 0.76
CA TYR A 538 -9.14 -2.54 2.19
C TYR A 538 -10.44 -2.84 2.94
N LYS A 539 -10.31 -3.38 4.15
CA LYS A 539 -11.46 -3.59 5.04
C LYS A 539 -11.85 -2.26 5.72
N THR A 540 -13.13 -1.89 5.68
CA THR A 540 -13.61 -0.56 6.11
C THR A 540 -14.23 -0.49 7.51
N SER A 541 -14.57 -1.61 8.18
CA SER A 541 -15.11 -1.57 9.56
C SER A 541 -14.99 -2.89 10.35
N VAL A 542 -15.10 -2.77 11.69
CA VAL A 542 -15.07 -3.86 12.69
C VAL A 542 -16.40 -4.65 12.75
N HIS A 543 -17.44 -4.15 12.08
CA HIS A 543 -18.78 -4.73 12.04
C HIS A 543 -19.18 -5.09 10.59
N ARG A 544 -20.19 -5.95 10.42
CA ARG A 544 -20.73 -6.34 9.11
C ARG A 544 -22.22 -6.00 9.04
N LEU A 545 -22.60 -5.26 8.01
CA LEU A 545 -23.98 -4.91 7.69
C LEU A 545 -24.48 -5.75 6.51
N ASP A 546 -25.60 -6.46 6.68
CA ASP A 546 -26.28 -7.21 5.62
C ASP A 546 -27.77 -6.81 5.56
N ILE A 547 -28.36 -6.83 4.36
CA ILE A 547 -29.82 -6.82 4.18
C ILE A 547 -30.28 -8.25 3.94
N LEU A 548 -30.98 -8.85 4.90
CA LEU A 548 -31.61 -10.17 4.75
C LEU A 548 -33.03 -10.03 4.21
N GLY A 549 -33.46 -10.98 3.37
CA GLY A 549 -34.83 -11.01 2.85
C GLY A 549 -34.91 -11.14 1.33
N SER A 550 -36.12 -11.41 0.85
CA SER A 550 -36.46 -11.48 -0.58
C SER A 550 -37.99 -11.45 -0.73
N PHE A 551 -38.48 -11.25 -1.96
CA PHE A 551 -39.89 -11.45 -2.30
C PHE A 551 -40.23 -12.94 -2.30
N LYS A 552 -40.68 -13.46 -1.17
CA LYS A 552 -40.99 -14.89 -1.01
C LYS A 552 -42.35 -15.26 -1.62
N CYS A 553 -42.42 -16.46 -2.17
CA CYS A 553 -43.69 -17.13 -2.49
C CYS A 553 -44.13 -17.94 -1.26
N ARG A 554 -45.28 -17.61 -0.66
CA ARG A 554 -45.84 -18.41 0.46
C ARG A 554 -46.23 -19.81 -0.05
N SER A 555 -45.87 -20.84 0.71
CA SER A 555 -45.98 -22.25 0.32
C SER A 555 -47.35 -22.91 0.57
N PHE A 556 -48.29 -22.29 1.30
CA PHE A 556 -49.37 -23.07 1.93
C PHE A 556 -50.74 -23.09 1.27
N GLU A 557 -51.06 -22.19 0.33
CA GLU A 557 -52.30 -22.29 -0.44
C GLU A 557 -52.04 -21.84 -1.87
N LEU A 558 -51.56 -22.75 -2.70
CA LEU A 558 -51.55 -22.59 -4.14
C LEU A 558 -52.83 -23.25 -4.66
N ASP A 559 -53.78 -22.42 -5.04
CA ASP A 559 -54.98 -22.85 -5.75
C ASP A 559 -54.56 -23.60 -7.03
N LYS A 560 -54.80 -24.92 -7.04
CA LYS A 560 -54.37 -25.80 -8.14
C LYS A 560 -54.99 -25.39 -9.47
N SER A 561 -56.12 -24.68 -9.47
CA SER A 561 -56.80 -24.20 -10.67
C SER A 561 -56.08 -23.04 -11.39
N LYS A 562 -55.15 -22.36 -10.70
CA LYS A 562 -54.44 -21.18 -11.22
C LYS A 562 -52.97 -21.46 -11.61
N LEU A 563 -52.52 -22.71 -11.53
CA LEU A 563 -51.16 -23.10 -11.90
C LEU A 563 -51.05 -23.29 -13.41
N LYS A 564 -50.14 -22.55 -14.05
CA LYS A 564 -49.80 -22.70 -15.47
C LYS A 564 -48.50 -23.48 -15.58
N LEU A 565 -48.46 -24.52 -16.43
CA LEU A 565 -47.24 -25.27 -16.72
C LEU A 565 -46.41 -24.47 -17.73
N GLU A 566 -45.18 -24.15 -17.37
CA GLU A 566 -44.23 -23.43 -18.23
C GLU A 566 -43.39 -24.40 -19.07
N SER A 567 -42.80 -25.39 -18.40
CA SER A 567 -41.94 -26.37 -19.06
C SER A 567 -41.90 -27.67 -18.28
N ILE A 568 -41.59 -28.75 -18.98
CA ILE A 568 -41.31 -30.05 -18.37
C ILE A 568 -39.84 -30.37 -18.64
N SER A 569 -39.10 -30.70 -17.59
CA SER A 569 -37.73 -31.19 -17.67
C SER A 569 -37.68 -32.66 -17.26
N PHE A 570 -36.97 -33.48 -18.04
CA PHE A 570 -36.66 -34.86 -17.71
C PHE A 570 -35.25 -34.94 -17.11
N THR A 571 -35.09 -35.71 -16.04
CA THR A 571 -33.78 -36.09 -15.50
C THR A 571 -33.69 -37.60 -15.49
N ASP A 572 -32.71 -38.17 -16.17
CA ASP A 572 -32.58 -39.62 -16.26
C ASP A 572 -32.24 -40.27 -14.92
N ALA A 573 -32.65 -41.53 -14.75
CA ALA A 573 -32.44 -42.26 -13.51
C ALA A 573 -30.96 -42.54 -13.21
N LYS A 574 -30.07 -42.62 -14.21
CA LYS A 574 -28.62 -42.84 -14.00
C LYS A 574 -28.00 -41.61 -13.34
N MET A 575 -28.36 -40.41 -13.79
CA MET A 575 -27.91 -39.13 -13.24
C MET A 575 -28.48 -38.85 -11.85
N ILE A 576 -29.73 -39.25 -11.60
CA ILE A 576 -30.32 -39.19 -10.25
C ILE A 576 -29.57 -40.14 -9.29
N ASN A 577 -29.27 -41.36 -9.75
CA ASN A 577 -28.54 -42.34 -8.95
C ASN A 577 -27.07 -41.95 -8.74
N SER A 578 -26.41 -41.31 -9.71
CA SER A 578 -25.04 -40.82 -9.56
C SER A 578 -24.97 -39.65 -8.57
N HIS A 579 -25.89 -38.70 -8.63
CA HIS A 579 -26.00 -37.64 -7.62
C HIS A 579 -26.30 -38.19 -6.23
N LEU A 580 -27.19 -39.17 -6.11
CA LEU A 580 -27.46 -39.82 -4.83
C LEU A 580 -26.24 -40.59 -4.30
N LYS A 581 -25.49 -41.26 -5.19
CA LYS A 581 -24.27 -42.00 -4.83
C LYS A 581 -23.16 -41.05 -4.38
N ASN A 582 -23.01 -39.90 -5.03
CA ASN A 582 -22.07 -38.85 -4.62
C ASN A 582 -22.48 -38.24 -3.27
N HIS A 583 -23.76 -37.91 -3.07
CA HIS A 583 -24.26 -37.44 -1.78
C HIS A 583 -24.11 -38.49 -0.67
N LEU A 584 -24.32 -39.78 -0.97
CA LEU A 584 -24.11 -40.87 -0.01
C LEU A 584 -22.63 -41.09 0.31
N ASN A 585 -21.73 -40.91 -0.66
CA ASN A 585 -20.28 -40.93 -0.42
C ASN A 585 -19.84 -39.74 0.44
N ASP A 586 -20.40 -38.55 0.22
CA ASP A 586 -20.17 -37.37 1.06
C ASP A 586 -20.65 -37.60 2.50
N PHE A 587 -21.78 -38.30 2.67
CA PHE A 587 -22.27 -38.73 3.99
C PHE A 587 -21.41 -39.84 4.62
N GLN A 588 -20.85 -40.77 3.85
CA GLN A 588 -19.97 -41.84 4.35
C GLN A 588 -18.63 -41.32 4.88
N ASN A 589 -18.16 -40.17 4.37
CA ASN A 589 -16.95 -39.52 4.87
C ASN A 589 -17.15 -38.78 6.21
N VAL A 590 -18.38 -38.67 6.71
CA VAL A 590 -18.75 -38.08 8.02
C VAL A 590 -19.14 -39.20 9.02
N ARG A 591 -18.16 -40.02 9.39
CA ARG A 591 -18.03 -40.91 10.59
C ARG A 591 -19.18 -41.86 11.07
N VAL A 592 -18.73 -43.13 11.22
CA VAL A 592 -18.90 -44.12 12.33
C VAL A 592 -20.23 -44.90 12.49
N ASN A 593 -20.12 -46.21 12.21
CA ASN A 593 -20.80 -47.38 12.82
C ASN A 593 -22.25 -47.17 13.32
N ASN A 594 -23.21 -47.05 12.40
CA ASN A 594 -24.62 -47.28 12.72
C ASN A 594 -25.16 -48.53 11.97
N PRO A 595 -25.51 -49.63 12.67
CA PRO A 595 -25.99 -50.87 12.06
C PRO A 595 -27.36 -50.76 11.36
N GLU A 596 -28.07 -49.63 11.45
CA GLU A 596 -29.29 -49.42 10.66
C GLU A 596 -29.04 -49.15 9.16
N VAL A 597 -27.83 -48.74 8.76
CA VAL A 597 -27.51 -48.45 7.35
C VAL A 597 -27.41 -49.73 6.51
N GLU A 598 -27.16 -50.89 7.12
CA GLU A 598 -27.15 -52.18 6.40
C GLU A 598 -28.54 -52.59 5.88
N LYS A 599 -29.62 -52.10 6.51
CA LYS A 599 -30.99 -52.34 6.02
C LYS A 599 -31.34 -51.52 4.78
N LEU A 600 -30.59 -50.46 4.45
CA LEU A 600 -30.79 -49.66 3.24
C LEU A 600 -30.04 -50.20 2.01
N LYS A 601 -29.18 -51.22 2.17
CA LYS A 601 -28.48 -51.87 1.05
C LYS A 601 -29.35 -52.82 0.21
N LEU A 602 -30.55 -53.18 0.69
CA LEU A 602 -31.54 -53.89 -0.11
C LEU A 602 -32.62 -52.92 -0.56
N ILE A 603 -32.52 -52.40 -1.79
CA ILE A 603 -33.64 -52.27 -2.74
C ILE A 603 -33.07 -51.66 -4.03
N ARG A 604 -33.30 -52.38 -5.14
CA ARG A 604 -32.93 -52.10 -6.56
C ARG A 604 -31.63 -52.74 -7.04
N SER A 605 -31.61 -54.08 -7.01
CA SER A 605 -30.97 -54.82 -8.12
C SER A 605 -31.75 -54.55 -9.43
N PRO A 606 -31.07 -54.47 -10.58
CA PRO A 606 -31.76 -54.41 -11.87
C PRO A 606 -32.52 -55.73 -12.08
N LEU A 607 -33.83 -55.64 -12.30
CA LEU A 607 -34.63 -56.78 -12.74
C LEU A 607 -34.14 -57.21 -14.13
N GLN A 608 -33.72 -58.47 -14.26
CA GLN A 608 -33.56 -59.11 -15.56
C GLN A 608 -34.91 -59.11 -16.30
N ALA A 609 -34.86 -58.77 -17.58
CA ALA A 609 -36.03 -58.76 -18.44
C ALA A 609 -36.56 -60.18 -18.66
N SER A 610 -37.66 -60.52 -18.00
CA SER A 610 -38.53 -61.61 -18.45
C SER A 610 -39.97 -61.40 -17.96
N ARG A 611 -40.82 -60.83 -18.82
CA ARG A 611 -42.25 -61.17 -18.85
C ARG A 611 -42.91 -60.65 -20.12
N GLN A 612 -43.67 -61.55 -20.75
CA GLN A 612 -44.47 -61.32 -21.94
C GLN A 612 -45.50 -60.21 -21.69
N VAL A 613 -45.63 -59.31 -22.67
CA VAL A 613 -46.64 -58.25 -22.70
C VAL A 613 -47.96 -58.86 -23.16
N GLN A 614 -49.00 -58.75 -22.32
CA GLN A 614 -50.40 -58.88 -22.73
C GLN A 614 -50.99 -57.48 -22.84
N GLU A 615 -51.54 -57.16 -24.00
CA GLU A 615 -52.29 -55.93 -24.26
C GLU A 615 -53.56 -55.85 -23.38
N SER A 616 -53.80 -54.72 -22.71
CA SER A 616 -55.14 -54.36 -22.19
C SER A 616 -55.22 -52.94 -21.59
N ASN A 617 -56.03 -52.11 -22.26
CA ASN A 617 -56.93 -51.04 -21.78
C ASN A 617 -56.42 -49.87 -20.91
N THR A 618 -56.71 -48.69 -21.46
CA THR A 618 -56.31 -47.29 -21.19
C THR A 618 -56.54 -46.71 -19.80
N ALA A 619 -57.10 -47.45 -18.83
CA ALA A 619 -57.28 -46.97 -17.45
C ALA A 619 -56.26 -47.54 -16.45
N LYS A 620 -55.53 -48.60 -16.81
CA LYS A 620 -54.41 -49.13 -16.02
C LYS A 620 -53.07 -48.44 -16.33
N ASP A 621 -53.02 -47.64 -17.39
CA ASP A 621 -51.79 -47.03 -17.89
C ASP A 621 -51.25 -45.95 -16.95
N ASP A 622 -52.06 -45.07 -16.36
CA ASP A 622 -51.54 -43.99 -15.50
C ASP A 622 -50.81 -44.51 -14.24
N ALA A 623 -51.33 -45.57 -13.63
CA ALA A 623 -50.72 -46.20 -12.45
C ALA A 623 -49.47 -47.02 -12.81
N GLN A 624 -49.45 -47.66 -13.98
CA GLN A 624 -48.28 -48.35 -14.50
C GLN A 624 -47.19 -47.36 -14.94
N ILE A 625 -47.55 -46.29 -15.66
CA ILE A 625 -46.69 -45.19 -16.08
C ILE A 625 -46.07 -44.50 -14.85
N LEU A 626 -46.80 -44.29 -13.75
CA LEU A 626 -46.23 -43.76 -12.49
C LEU A 626 -45.17 -44.70 -11.88
N LYS A 627 -45.34 -46.02 -12.02
CA LYS A 627 -44.41 -47.05 -11.54
C LYS A 627 -43.16 -47.14 -12.43
N TYR A 628 -43.33 -47.12 -13.76
CA TYR A 628 -42.25 -47.15 -14.75
C TYR A 628 -41.49 -45.82 -14.86
N ASN A 629 -42.16 -44.68 -14.66
CA ASN A 629 -41.53 -43.36 -14.60
C ASN A 629 -40.37 -43.35 -13.61
N ARG A 630 -40.52 -43.97 -12.43
CA ARG A 630 -39.46 -44.04 -11.42
C ARG A 630 -38.21 -44.80 -11.88
N VAL A 631 -38.33 -45.66 -12.88
CA VAL A 631 -37.23 -46.48 -13.43
C VAL A 631 -36.48 -45.71 -14.51
N VAL A 632 -37.21 -44.90 -15.30
CA VAL A 632 -36.67 -44.11 -16.42
C VAL A 632 -36.01 -42.82 -15.94
N GLY A 633 -36.65 -42.12 -14.98
CA GLY A 633 -36.13 -40.86 -14.45
C GLY A 633 -37.17 -40.04 -13.68
N ASN A 634 -36.91 -38.74 -13.49
CA ASN A 634 -37.86 -37.82 -12.90
C ASN A 634 -38.28 -36.76 -13.92
N TRP A 635 -39.57 -36.73 -14.22
CA TRP A 635 -40.22 -35.64 -14.93
C TRP A 635 -40.64 -34.56 -13.93
N LYS A 636 -40.05 -33.38 -14.07
CA LYS A 636 -40.32 -32.22 -13.24
C LYS A 636 -40.97 -31.16 -14.11
N GLY A 637 -42.22 -30.82 -13.80
CA GLY A 637 -42.91 -29.68 -14.36
C GLY A 637 -42.59 -28.44 -13.55
N ILE A 638 -42.20 -27.39 -14.25
CA ILE A 638 -42.11 -26.05 -13.71
C ILE A 638 -43.47 -25.40 -13.91
N TYR A 639 -44.13 -25.11 -12.80
CA TYR A 639 -45.39 -24.36 -12.80
C TYR A 639 -45.16 -22.96 -12.27
N PHE A 640 -45.95 -22.01 -12.75
CA PHE A 640 -46.04 -20.69 -12.17
C PHE A 640 -47.49 -20.34 -11.83
N GLN A 641 -47.63 -19.45 -10.85
CA GLN A 641 -48.89 -18.77 -10.57
C GLN A 641 -48.60 -17.27 -10.51
N ASP A 642 -49.40 -16.51 -11.25
CA ASP A 642 -49.43 -15.05 -11.16
C ASP A 642 -50.12 -14.66 -9.85
N ARG A 643 -49.49 -13.81 -9.02
CA ARG A 643 -50.12 -13.32 -7.78
C ARG A 643 -50.60 -11.88 -7.93
N GLU A 644 -51.79 -11.63 -7.38
CA GLU A 644 -52.37 -10.29 -7.31
C GLU A 644 -51.62 -9.35 -6.36
N LEU A 645 -50.91 -9.87 -5.35
CA LEU A 645 -50.07 -9.10 -4.43
C LEU A 645 -48.92 -9.97 -3.94
N LYS A 646 -47.69 -9.44 -3.99
CA LYS A 646 -46.49 -10.09 -3.45
C LYS A 646 -45.79 -9.16 -2.46
N THR A 647 -45.45 -9.70 -1.29
CA THR A 647 -44.79 -8.97 -0.21
C THR A 647 -43.39 -9.55 0.06
N GLY A 648 -42.39 -8.69 0.10
CA GLY A 648 -41.04 -8.98 0.58
C GLY A 648 -40.85 -8.38 1.97
N ILE A 649 -40.22 -9.13 2.87
CA ILE A 649 -39.82 -8.64 4.19
C ILE A 649 -38.30 -8.67 4.23
N PHE A 650 -37.72 -7.50 4.50
CA PHE A 650 -36.30 -7.23 4.56
C PHE A 650 -35.92 -6.82 5.97
N LYS A 651 -34.79 -7.32 6.46
CA LYS A 651 -34.25 -7.02 7.78
C LYS A 651 -32.80 -6.62 7.66
N ALA A 652 -32.42 -5.53 8.31
CA ALA A 652 -31.03 -5.23 8.56
C ALA A 652 -30.49 -6.31 9.51
N LYS A 653 -29.33 -6.88 9.20
CA LYS A 653 -28.55 -7.70 10.11
C LYS A 653 -27.20 -7.03 10.30
N ILE A 654 -26.85 -6.80 11.55
CA ILE A 654 -25.59 -6.19 11.93
C ILE A 654 -24.86 -7.19 12.80
N THR A 655 -23.62 -7.49 12.47
CA THR A 655 -22.77 -8.41 13.22
C THR A 655 -21.56 -7.64 13.74
N GLY A 656 -21.35 -7.65 15.06
CA GLY A 656 -20.30 -6.87 15.73
C GLY A 656 -20.81 -6.25 17.03
N ASN A 657 -19.91 -5.74 17.87
CA ASN A 657 -20.23 -5.09 19.15
C ASN A 657 -20.57 -3.60 18.95
N VAL A 658 -21.54 -3.29 18.08
CA VAL A 658 -21.99 -1.91 17.81
C VAL A 658 -23.49 -1.79 18.00
N LYS A 659 -23.93 -0.71 18.63
CA LYS A 659 -25.35 -0.41 18.88
C LYS A 659 -25.88 0.55 17.84
N VAL A 660 -27.08 0.27 17.32
CA VAL A 660 -27.75 1.10 16.32
C VAL A 660 -28.55 2.19 17.00
N ASN A 661 -28.30 3.43 16.58
CA ASN A 661 -29.09 4.58 16.97
C ASN A 661 -30.25 4.81 15.97
N ILE A 662 -29.94 4.90 14.67
CA ILE A 662 -30.90 5.24 13.61
C ILE A 662 -30.76 4.24 12.46
N CYS A 663 -31.89 3.75 11.95
CA CYS A 663 -31.97 2.92 10.74
C CYS A 663 -32.89 3.60 9.72
N THR A 664 -32.37 3.89 8.53
CA THR A 664 -33.10 4.57 7.47
C THR A 664 -33.10 3.71 6.21
N TRP A 665 -34.29 3.33 5.76
CA TRP A 665 -34.46 2.58 4.51
C TRP A 665 -34.66 3.54 3.34
N ILE A 666 -34.03 3.22 2.22
CA ILE A 666 -34.13 3.96 0.97
C ILE A 666 -34.45 2.94 -0.12
N VAL A 667 -35.46 3.19 -0.93
CA VAL A 667 -35.88 2.27 -2.00
C VAL A 667 -36.02 3.04 -3.30
N ASP A 668 -35.29 2.63 -4.32
CA ASP A 668 -35.24 3.34 -5.62
C ASP A 668 -35.00 4.85 -5.46
N GLN A 669 -33.98 5.19 -4.66
CA GLN A 669 -33.58 6.56 -4.28
C GLN A 669 -34.58 7.34 -3.39
N ASN A 670 -35.75 6.78 -3.09
CA ASN A 670 -36.72 7.41 -2.20
C ASN A 670 -36.42 7.06 -0.74
N VAL A 671 -36.15 8.07 0.08
CA VAL A 671 -35.94 7.91 1.53
C VAL A 671 -37.28 7.63 2.19
N LEU A 672 -37.36 6.52 2.94
CA LEU A 672 -38.56 6.12 3.66
C LEU A 672 -38.54 6.67 5.09
N GLY A 673 -39.68 7.17 5.56
CA GLY A 673 -39.82 7.60 6.96
C GLY A 673 -39.56 6.46 7.95
N GLN A 674 -39.16 6.78 9.17
CA GLN A 674 -38.98 5.79 10.24
C GLN A 674 -40.33 5.40 10.87
N ASN A 675 -40.52 4.11 11.12
CA ASN A 675 -41.76 3.58 11.70
C ASN A 675 -43.01 4.05 10.92
N ALA A 676 -42.90 4.11 9.60
CA ALA A 676 -43.87 4.73 8.71
C ALA A 676 -44.43 3.74 7.69
N GLU A 677 -45.61 4.04 7.17
CA GLU A 677 -46.20 3.36 6.02
C GLU A 677 -46.50 4.35 4.90
N GLY A 678 -46.44 3.90 3.66
CA GLY A 678 -46.67 4.77 2.51
C GLY A 678 -46.62 4.05 1.18
N LYS A 679 -46.58 4.83 0.11
CA LYS A 679 -46.44 4.35 -1.27
C LYS A 679 -45.27 5.01 -1.96
N ILE A 680 -44.53 4.23 -2.74
CA ILE A 680 -43.43 4.68 -3.59
C ILE A 680 -43.60 4.13 -5.00
N LYS A 681 -43.06 4.83 -5.99
CA LYS A 681 -42.98 4.36 -7.36
C LYS A 681 -41.59 3.84 -7.65
N ILE A 682 -41.52 2.62 -8.16
CA ILE A 682 -40.27 1.95 -8.57
C ILE A 682 -40.41 1.60 -10.04
N LYS A 683 -39.58 2.19 -10.90
CA LYS A 683 -39.70 2.04 -12.38
C LYS A 683 -41.16 2.16 -12.89
N ASN A 684 -41.86 3.20 -12.44
CA ASN A 684 -43.29 3.49 -12.74
C ASN A 684 -44.34 2.50 -12.19
N GLN A 685 -43.98 1.63 -11.25
CA GLN A 685 -44.91 0.71 -10.59
C GLN A 685 -45.10 1.08 -9.12
N ASP A 686 -46.33 0.95 -8.63
CA ASP A 686 -46.66 1.29 -7.25
C ASP A 686 -46.24 0.16 -6.28
N PHE A 687 -45.51 0.52 -5.23
CA PHE A 687 -45.16 -0.32 -4.10
C PHE A 687 -45.66 0.32 -2.81
N ASN A 688 -46.39 -0.44 -2.00
CA ASN A 688 -46.67 -0.05 -0.62
C ASN A 688 -45.51 -0.49 0.26
N TYR A 689 -45.07 0.38 1.17
CA TYR A 689 -44.02 0.07 2.12
C TYR A 689 -44.50 0.25 3.57
N THR A 690 -43.85 -0.49 4.46
CA THR A 690 -43.91 -0.27 5.91
C THR A 690 -42.51 -0.44 6.48
N THR A 691 -42.01 0.56 7.19
CA THR A 691 -40.75 0.47 7.95
C THR A 691 -41.08 0.29 9.43
N LYS A 692 -40.35 -0.59 10.12
CA LYS A 692 -40.42 -0.72 11.57
C LYS A 692 -39.06 -1.14 12.11
N ASP A 693 -38.45 -0.30 12.93
CA ASP A 693 -37.08 -0.49 13.44
C ASP A 693 -36.11 -0.84 12.28
N GLN A 694 -35.45 -2.00 12.37
CA GLN A 694 -34.53 -2.55 11.37
C GLN A 694 -35.23 -3.37 10.27
N THR A 695 -36.55 -3.23 10.08
CA THR A 695 -37.33 -4.04 9.13
C THR A 695 -38.01 -3.15 8.08
N LEU A 696 -37.97 -3.59 6.84
CA LEU A 696 -38.72 -3.03 5.71
C LEU A 696 -39.63 -4.10 5.12
N SER A 697 -40.92 -3.79 4.98
CA SER A 697 -41.87 -4.57 4.21
C SER A 697 -42.18 -3.82 2.92
N LEU A 698 -42.04 -4.48 1.77
CA LEU A 698 -42.44 -3.95 0.47
C LEU A 698 -43.49 -4.86 -0.16
N SER A 699 -44.57 -4.30 -0.69
CA SER A 699 -45.59 -5.06 -1.39
C SER A 699 -46.04 -4.37 -2.66
N SER A 700 -46.22 -5.13 -3.73
CA SER A 700 -46.70 -4.61 -5.01
C SER A 700 -47.59 -5.61 -5.72
N LYS A 701 -48.48 -5.06 -6.56
CA LYS A 701 -49.33 -5.78 -7.52
C LYS A 701 -48.79 -5.71 -8.95
N SER A 702 -47.57 -5.17 -9.15
CA SER A 702 -46.94 -5.00 -10.45
C SER A 702 -46.89 -6.33 -11.21
N ALA A 703 -47.17 -6.29 -12.51
CA ALA A 703 -47.04 -7.46 -13.38
C ALA A 703 -45.65 -7.60 -14.03
N ALA A 704 -44.79 -6.59 -13.88
CA ALA A 704 -43.47 -6.56 -14.49
C ALA A 704 -42.40 -7.17 -13.57
N ASP A 705 -41.42 -7.86 -14.18
CA ASP A 705 -40.21 -8.30 -13.51
C ASP A 705 -39.28 -7.09 -13.33
N ILE A 706 -38.97 -6.76 -12.09
CA ILE A 706 -38.30 -5.50 -11.71
C ILE A 706 -37.19 -5.79 -10.73
N GLU A 707 -36.00 -5.24 -10.97
CA GLU A 707 -34.99 -5.15 -9.93
C GLU A 707 -35.29 -3.97 -9.02
N VAL A 708 -35.43 -4.27 -7.72
CA VAL A 708 -35.75 -3.30 -6.68
C VAL A 708 -34.46 -3.00 -5.90
N PRO A 709 -33.82 -1.84 -6.08
CA PRO A 709 -32.67 -1.43 -5.28
C PRO A 709 -33.15 -1.01 -3.88
N ILE A 710 -32.69 -1.74 -2.86
CA ILE A 710 -32.97 -1.46 -1.46
C ILE A 710 -31.66 -1.04 -0.81
N LYS A 711 -31.61 0.20 -0.33
CA LYS A 711 -30.50 0.75 0.45
C LYS A 711 -30.91 0.88 1.90
N ILE A 712 -29.99 0.58 2.80
CA ILE A 712 -30.11 0.87 4.21
C ILE A 712 -28.97 1.79 4.61
N LEU A 713 -29.27 2.81 5.40
CA LEU A 713 -28.32 3.68 6.07
C LEU A 713 -28.49 3.46 7.58
N ILE A 714 -27.40 3.14 8.25
CA ILE A 714 -27.38 2.93 9.70
C ILE A 714 -26.49 3.98 10.33
N VAL A 715 -26.97 4.58 11.41
CA VAL A 715 -26.18 5.42 12.31
C VAL A 715 -26.01 4.65 13.61
N PHE A 716 -24.78 4.41 14.02
CA PHE A 716 -24.46 3.76 15.28
C PHE A 716 -24.43 4.78 16.44
N GLU A 717 -24.50 4.31 17.69
CA GLU A 717 -24.45 5.18 18.88
C GLU A 717 -23.13 5.97 18.99
N ASN A 718 -22.04 5.47 18.41
CA ASN A 718 -20.74 6.16 18.35
C ASN A 718 -20.66 7.23 17.23
N GLY A 719 -21.74 7.47 16.47
CA GLY A 719 -21.78 8.44 15.38
C GLY A 719 -21.26 7.92 14.04
N GLU A 720 -20.68 6.71 13.98
CA GLU A 720 -20.31 6.08 12.72
C GLU A 720 -21.57 5.80 11.87
N THR A 721 -21.42 5.88 10.56
CA THR A 721 -22.46 5.44 9.63
C THR A 721 -21.97 4.39 8.69
N ASP A 722 -22.81 3.39 8.47
CA ASP A 722 -22.61 2.40 7.43
C ASP A 722 -23.84 2.34 6.53
N GLN A 723 -23.62 1.97 5.27
CA GLN A 723 -24.69 1.85 4.29
C GLN A 723 -24.46 0.64 3.40
N LEU A 724 -25.54 -0.07 3.13
CA LEU A 724 -25.53 -1.21 2.23
C LEU A 724 -26.63 -1.03 1.19
N ILE A 725 -26.31 -1.33 -0.06
CA ILE A 725 -27.29 -1.39 -1.14
C ILE A 725 -27.40 -2.84 -1.60
N ARG A 726 -28.62 -3.35 -1.68
CA ARG A 726 -28.93 -4.67 -2.20
C ARG A 726 -30.04 -4.58 -3.23
N CYS A 727 -29.74 -5.00 -4.46
CA CYS A 727 -30.76 -5.22 -5.49
C CYS A 727 -31.52 -6.53 -5.22
N VAL A 728 -32.85 -6.48 -5.25
CA VAL A 728 -33.72 -7.66 -5.05
C VAL A 728 -34.68 -7.79 -6.22
N SER A 729 -34.66 -8.93 -6.89
CA SER A 729 -35.57 -9.19 -8.00
C SER A 729 -37.01 -9.38 -7.50
N TYR A 730 -37.92 -8.55 -8.00
CA TYR A 730 -39.36 -8.71 -7.90
C TYR A 730 -39.86 -9.39 -9.18
N SER A 731 -40.62 -10.47 -9.00
CA SER A 731 -41.40 -11.10 -10.06
C SER A 731 -42.76 -11.48 -9.50
N ASN A 732 -43.82 -11.16 -10.22
CA ASN A 732 -45.19 -11.54 -9.85
C ASN A 732 -45.46 -13.04 -10.07
N LYS A 733 -44.55 -13.74 -10.77
CA LYS A 733 -44.60 -15.18 -11.00
C LYS A 733 -43.99 -15.92 -9.82
N CYS A 734 -44.78 -16.80 -9.22
CA CYS A 734 -44.28 -17.74 -8.24
C CYS A 734 -44.00 -19.09 -8.89
N ARG A 735 -42.72 -19.37 -9.14
CA ARG A 735 -42.26 -20.62 -9.74
C ARG A 735 -42.22 -21.73 -8.70
N ILE A 736 -42.79 -22.88 -9.05
CA ILE A 736 -42.70 -24.12 -8.30
C ILE A 736 -42.26 -25.25 -9.21
N VAL A 737 -41.50 -26.20 -8.66
CA VAL A 737 -41.14 -27.42 -9.36
C VAL A 737 -41.92 -28.56 -8.74
N LYS A 738 -42.75 -29.23 -9.53
CA LYS A 738 -43.52 -30.41 -9.11
C LYS A 738 -43.22 -31.58 -10.02
N ARG A 739 -43.33 -32.80 -9.48
CA ARG A 739 -43.29 -33.99 -10.32
C ARG A 739 -44.53 -34.00 -11.20
N VAL A 740 -44.35 -34.29 -12.49
CA VAL A 740 -45.45 -34.41 -13.45
C VAL A 740 -45.48 -35.80 -14.02
N THR A 741 -46.68 -36.24 -14.39
CA THR A 741 -46.84 -37.41 -15.24
C THR A 741 -46.68 -36.92 -16.69
N PRO A 742 -45.66 -37.35 -17.44
CA PRO A 742 -45.49 -37.00 -18.85
C PRO A 742 -46.64 -37.58 -19.67
N LYS A 743 -46.82 -37.05 -20.89
CA LYS A 743 -47.68 -37.74 -21.87
C LYS A 743 -47.03 -39.08 -22.25
N PHE A 744 -47.85 -40.04 -22.64
CA PHE A 744 -47.38 -41.38 -22.98
C PHE A 744 -46.32 -41.38 -24.10
N GLU A 745 -46.49 -40.53 -25.12
CA GLU A 745 -45.53 -40.39 -26.22
C GLU A 745 -44.18 -39.79 -25.78
N GLU A 746 -44.20 -38.79 -24.88
CA GLU A 746 -42.98 -38.19 -24.31
C GLU A 746 -42.22 -39.22 -23.45
N PHE A 747 -42.97 -40.03 -22.71
CA PHE A 747 -42.42 -41.15 -21.95
C PHE A 747 -41.76 -42.19 -22.86
N LEU A 748 -42.43 -42.59 -23.95
CA LEU A 748 -41.88 -43.55 -24.91
C LEU A 748 -40.61 -43.04 -25.58
N ASN A 749 -40.59 -41.78 -26.04
CA ASN A 749 -39.40 -41.20 -26.67
C ASN A 749 -38.17 -41.20 -25.74
N GLU A 750 -38.33 -40.84 -24.48
CA GLU A 750 -37.21 -40.88 -23.52
C GLU A 750 -36.89 -42.31 -23.07
N PHE A 751 -37.87 -43.21 -23.01
CA PHE A 751 -37.63 -44.63 -22.76
C PHE A 751 -36.74 -45.23 -23.87
N ASP A 752 -37.10 -45.00 -25.13
CA ASP A 752 -36.38 -45.52 -26.29
C ASP A 752 -34.96 -44.95 -26.37
N LYS A 753 -34.81 -43.64 -26.12
CA LYS A 753 -33.51 -42.96 -26.13
C LYS A 753 -32.54 -43.45 -25.05
N ASN A 754 -33.05 -43.78 -23.86
CA ASN A 754 -32.20 -44.12 -22.71
C ASN A 754 -32.02 -45.63 -22.48
N PHE A 755 -32.97 -46.44 -22.97
CA PHE A 755 -32.99 -47.89 -22.73
C PHE A 755 -32.93 -48.73 -24.00
N GLY A 756 -33.14 -48.14 -25.19
CA GLY A 756 -32.98 -48.79 -26.49
C GLY A 756 -33.97 -49.93 -26.73
N VAL A 757 -34.90 -49.77 -27.67
CA VAL A 757 -35.73 -50.90 -28.10
C VAL A 757 -34.87 -51.90 -28.85
N VAL A 758 -34.62 -53.07 -28.27
CA VAL A 758 -34.21 -54.24 -29.06
C VAL A 758 -35.46 -54.74 -29.77
N MET A 759 -35.64 -54.38 -31.05
CA MET A 759 -36.65 -55.05 -31.87
C MET A 759 -36.23 -56.50 -32.06
N LEU A 760 -36.95 -57.42 -31.41
CA LEU A 760 -36.89 -58.85 -31.74
C LEU A 760 -37.45 -59.02 -33.16
N ARG A 761 -36.61 -59.49 -34.09
CA ARG A 761 -37.08 -60.07 -35.35
C ARG A 761 -37.65 -61.46 -35.12
#